data_AF-A0AAU9L135-F1
#
_entry.id   AF-A0AAU9L135-F1
#
_cell.length_a   1.000
_cell.length_b   1.000
_cell.length_c   1.000
_cell.angle_alpha   90.00
_cell.angle_beta   90.00
_cell.angle_gamma   90.00
#
_symmetry.space_group_name_H-M   'P 1'
#
loop_
_entity.id
_entity.type
_entity.pdbx_description
1 polymer ?
#
loop_
_entity_poly.entity_id
_entity_poly.type
_entity_poly.pdbx_seq_one_letter_code
_entity_poly.pdbx_strand_id
1 'polypeptide(L)'
;MHITIPPRAAECFSIEVENYKHGISLNYEVLRGAADELETVLRDGKQQIVYTRKGASGRYVTPIGEGGIHSVCFKNELSPVGDVIVGFSFHADDPSHEVLSNADTTKIKQVQELEDMVYELSVSLDTVKDTQAYMKAITNYHNKLITSTHSRVMWWTLVEMLVLTAVSMAQISFLRRTLENAGKAIDKLLQNGHTPAVYCGFDPTANSLHLGNLLQAFALRHFQCAGIRPILLVGGATGMIGDPSGKSEERVLLSDDTVLHNARQITKGLSAILDFNDPKTGAVICNNAEWHTNMSAVTWMRDIGRHFRVNAMLHRDSVKKRLETDQGISFLEFSYQLFQAYDFLHLYKKYGCVAQIGGSDQWGNIASGIELVRKSMGEEVYGATLTLLTTATGEKYGKSAGNAIWLDTDKTSVFEFYQFFLRTDDRDVEKLLKGFTFRKVDEIRDIMAEHEKSPGMRAAQKVLAEDITAIMHDQAGLKAALDATKFIFGNKSGPVTADEMLCMAGDVPMTALSRADVLNKFVVDLAVRVGAAKSKAECRRLIKGGGVYLNNERVETNTLRVETSHLIDGKLLMMRIAQVSMATLARAALLAIDSVFLGHLGIKELAAASLAQLWTSPALYAVWASASALNTLCGQSWGAGNQELTGVWLQFGLVITTVLSVPVLLWYWCVGCILEYSTDDPEVIALATTFSRVVSGSILPTLLYCCLRQYLQAMGILLPTTVVGVVSIFVAAGSNSVLIYGIGSWHGLGFIGSPIATVVASWFQPLALFSYAILYKHYHRRAWYGWNIHALTLCRLRSYLRVAGPISSNSFVSNLANALVALVAAKLGARIIAANAVVSSLWSLLWALFWGYGCATQIRVANYLGAGKPELARRITGLGFICTMVVVVFIATVTSILDNRIIALFTTDEELLTTCKLVLPIFIIACGFEAMEILGAGALTGMSQVQTVFWTSAIATWLVNLPVAYIGGIIMGYGFPALWLGVLSMELFKVISYLLALTRIEWDKMAECVKKAAEVAPGMKQSTASFILSAASDIQPTIPNATPPLVASLLERHHRMQSEELHFNMVLRGSVRPLNGQLIKSMDH
;
A
#
# COMPACT_ATOMS: atom_id res chain seq x y z
N MET A 1 -16.48 43.46 -27.52
CA MET A 1 -16.74 42.94 -28.89
C MET A 1 -15.75 41.82 -29.19
N HIS A 2 -15.95 41.04 -30.25
CA HIS A 2 -14.90 40.14 -30.78
C HIS A 2 -14.79 40.32 -32.29
N ILE A 3 -13.57 40.25 -32.82
CA ILE A 3 -13.29 40.36 -34.25
C ILE A 3 -12.40 39.20 -34.70
N THR A 4 -12.56 38.79 -35.95
CA THR A 4 -11.72 37.78 -36.61
C THR A 4 -10.80 38.50 -37.59
N ILE A 5 -9.49 38.31 -37.43
CA ILE A 5 -8.45 38.98 -38.22
C ILE A 5 -7.76 37.92 -39.09
N PRO A 6 -7.99 37.95 -40.41
CA PRO A 6 -7.35 37.03 -41.34
C PRO A 6 -5.81 37.14 -41.30
N PRO A 7 -5.08 36.09 -41.73
CA PRO A 7 -3.63 36.15 -41.84
C PRO A 7 -3.21 37.26 -42.83
N ARG A 8 -2.18 38.02 -42.46
CA ARG A 8 -1.66 39.19 -43.20
C ARG A 8 -2.62 40.38 -43.31
N ALA A 9 -3.63 40.46 -42.45
CA ALA A 9 -4.58 41.56 -42.40
C ALA A 9 -4.47 42.36 -41.10
N ALA A 10 -5.06 43.56 -41.10
CA ALA A 10 -5.20 44.41 -39.93
C ALA A 10 -6.62 44.97 -39.88
N GLU A 11 -7.21 44.98 -38.68
CA GLU A 11 -8.54 45.54 -38.44
C GLU A 11 -8.44 46.67 -37.41
N CYS A 12 -9.03 47.81 -37.74
CA CYS A 12 -8.90 49.03 -36.94
C CYS A 12 -10.27 49.59 -36.54
N PHE A 13 -10.34 50.10 -35.31
CA PHE A 13 -11.53 50.75 -34.75
C PHE A 13 -11.17 52.15 -34.30
N SER A 14 -12.03 53.12 -34.59
CA SER A 14 -11.82 54.52 -34.23
C SER A 14 -13.02 55.09 -33.50
N ILE A 15 -12.75 55.98 -32.54
CA ILE A 15 -13.76 56.77 -31.82
C ILE A 15 -13.35 58.24 -31.95
N GLU A 16 -14.29 59.10 -32.34
CA GLU A 16 -14.11 60.56 -32.43
C GLU A 16 -14.53 61.22 -31.13
N VAL A 17 -13.71 62.15 -30.64
CA VAL A 17 -13.75 62.61 -29.24
C VAL A 17 -13.50 64.14 -29.20
N GLU A 18 -14.53 64.96 -28.90
CA GLU A 18 -14.43 66.42 -28.72
C GLU A 18 -13.94 66.83 -27.31
N ASN A 19 -12.68 67.26 -27.18
CA ASN A 19 -12.04 67.86 -25.98
C ASN A 19 -12.53 67.40 -24.59
N TYR A 20 -11.95 66.30 -24.07
CA TYR A 20 -12.33 65.71 -22.79
C TYR A 20 -11.31 65.93 -21.67
N LYS A 21 -11.80 65.90 -20.44
CA LYS A 21 -10.97 65.92 -19.22
C LYS A 21 -10.57 64.53 -18.71
N HIS A 22 -11.20 63.44 -19.17
CA HIS A 22 -10.99 62.07 -18.66
C HIS A 22 -10.73 61.08 -19.81
N GLY A 23 -9.80 60.13 -19.62
CA GLY A 23 -9.09 59.48 -20.72
C GLY A 23 -9.64 58.12 -21.22
N ILE A 24 -8.76 57.31 -21.82
CA ILE A 24 -9.12 56.20 -22.72
C ILE A 24 -8.75 54.85 -22.10
N SER A 25 -9.64 53.86 -22.26
CA SER A 25 -9.36 52.48 -21.85
C SER A 25 -9.46 51.48 -23.01
N LEU A 26 -8.48 50.58 -23.07
CA LEU A 26 -8.41 49.45 -24.00
C LEU A 26 -8.08 48.17 -23.22
N ASN A 27 -8.90 47.14 -23.41
CA ASN A 27 -8.62 45.78 -22.96
C ASN A 27 -8.79 44.83 -24.16
N TYR A 28 -7.88 43.90 -24.37
CA TYR A 28 -8.04 42.86 -25.39
C TYR A 28 -7.38 41.54 -24.99
N GLU A 29 -7.87 40.45 -25.58
CA GLU A 29 -7.38 39.09 -25.41
C GLU A 29 -7.67 38.25 -26.67
N VAL A 30 -6.69 37.43 -27.07
CA VAL A 30 -6.83 36.47 -28.15
C VAL A 30 -7.63 35.28 -27.66
N LEU A 31 -8.83 35.10 -28.22
CA LEU A 31 -9.74 33.99 -27.90
C LEU A 31 -9.39 32.72 -28.67
N ARG A 32 -8.78 32.86 -29.85
CA ARG A 32 -8.37 31.75 -30.73
C ARG A 32 -7.35 32.23 -31.77
N GLY A 33 -6.31 31.45 -32.03
CA GLY A 33 -5.26 31.76 -33.03
C GLY A 33 -3.88 31.92 -32.40
N ALA A 34 -2.86 32.21 -33.23
CA ALA A 34 -1.47 32.38 -32.79
C ALA A 34 -1.31 33.68 -31.97
N ALA A 35 -1.39 33.55 -30.65
CA ALA A 35 -1.52 34.69 -29.75
C ALA A 35 -0.25 35.55 -29.63
N ASP A 36 0.93 34.96 -29.85
CA ASP A 36 2.22 35.64 -29.70
C ASP A 36 2.58 36.56 -30.89
N GLU A 37 1.88 36.41 -32.02
CA GLU A 37 2.19 37.10 -33.28
C GLU A 37 1.24 38.27 -33.58
N LEU A 38 0.20 38.47 -32.75
CA LEU A 38 -0.72 39.60 -32.87
C LEU A 38 -0.06 40.89 -32.36
N GLU A 39 -0.05 41.92 -33.19
CA GLU A 39 0.42 43.27 -32.84
C GLU A 39 -0.75 44.23 -32.68
N THR A 40 -0.86 44.87 -31.52
CA THR A 40 -1.91 45.86 -31.23
C THR A 40 -1.31 47.24 -31.13
N VAL A 41 -1.88 48.20 -31.87
CA VAL A 41 -1.40 49.59 -31.95
C VAL A 41 -2.55 50.54 -31.64
N LEU A 42 -2.39 51.41 -30.65
CA LEU A 42 -3.32 52.48 -30.29
C LEU A 42 -2.73 53.84 -30.69
N ARG A 43 -3.53 54.66 -31.36
CA ARG A 43 -3.20 56.04 -31.76
C ARG A 43 -4.11 57.04 -31.07
N ASP A 44 -3.53 58.16 -30.67
CA ASP A 44 -4.25 59.27 -30.04
C ASP A 44 -4.96 60.20 -31.06
N GLY A 45 -5.64 61.24 -30.56
CA GLY A 45 -6.36 62.23 -31.35
C GLY A 45 -5.51 63.03 -32.35
N LYS A 46 -4.18 63.09 -32.15
CA LYS A 46 -3.19 63.65 -33.09
C LYS A 46 -2.59 62.59 -34.02
N GLN A 47 -3.11 61.37 -34.00
CA GLN A 47 -2.64 60.20 -34.76
C GLN A 47 -1.25 59.68 -34.36
N GLN A 48 -0.74 60.05 -33.19
CA GLN A 48 0.51 59.51 -32.65
C GLN A 48 0.30 58.18 -31.92
N ILE A 49 1.25 57.26 -32.03
CA ILE A 49 1.16 55.95 -31.38
C ILE A 49 1.44 56.12 -29.90
N VAL A 50 0.44 55.86 -29.06
CA VAL A 50 0.53 55.98 -27.60
C VAL A 50 0.67 54.64 -26.90
N TYR A 51 0.27 53.55 -27.55
CA TYR A 51 0.46 52.20 -27.03
C TYR A 51 0.71 51.22 -28.18
N THR A 52 1.75 50.40 -28.05
CA THR A 52 1.98 49.26 -28.94
C THR A 52 2.37 48.05 -28.11
N ARG A 53 1.77 46.90 -28.40
CA ARG A 53 2.11 45.64 -27.73
C ARG A 53 1.91 44.46 -28.65
N LYS A 54 2.86 43.53 -28.61
CA LYS A 54 2.72 42.18 -29.17
C LYS A 54 2.34 41.18 -28.08
N GLY A 55 1.44 40.27 -28.40
CA GLY A 55 1.11 39.14 -27.55
C GLY A 55 -0.38 38.93 -27.31
N ALA A 56 -0.67 37.90 -26.53
CA ALA A 56 -2.00 37.32 -26.37
C ALA A 56 -3.05 38.26 -25.74
N SER A 57 -2.63 39.27 -25.00
CA SER A 57 -3.53 40.20 -24.33
C SER A 57 -2.86 41.53 -24.01
N GLY A 58 -3.66 42.56 -23.78
CA GLY A 58 -3.16 43.86 -23.38
C GLY A 58 -4.22 44.72 -22.73
N ARG A 59 -3.74 45.55 -21.80
CA ARG A 59 -4.53 46.57 -21.12
C ARG A 59 -3.79 47.89 -21.19
N TYR A 60 -4.53 48.93 -21.53
CA TYR A 60 -4.06 50.31 -21.53
C TYR A 60 -5.16 51.20 -20.95
N VAL A 61 -4.80 52.07 -20.01
CA VAL A 61 -5.71 53.06 -19.43
C VAL A 61 -4.93 54.35 -19.25
N THR A 62 -5.42 55.46 -19.80
CA THR A 62 -4.88 56.80 -19.55
C THR A 62 -5.96 57.70 -18.94
N PRO A 63 -5.65 58.55 -17.96
CA PRO A 63 -6.64 59.43 -17.33
C PRO A 63 -6.96 60.69 -18.14
N ILE A 64 -6.18 61.05 -19.19
CA ILE A 64 -6.41 62.27 -19.99
C ILE A 64 -6.13 61.96 -21.46
N GLY A 65 -7.05 62.31 -22.35
CA GLY A 65 -6.90 62.19 -23.81
C GLY A 65 -7.06 63.53 -24.49
N GLU A 66 -6.17 63.86 -25.44
CA GLU A 66 -6.35 65.03 -26.28
C GLU A 66 -7.54 64.83 -27.25
N GLY A 67 -8.28 65.90 -27.55
CA GLY A 67 -9.39 65.86 -28.50
C GLY A 67 -8.93 65.43 -29.90
N GLY A 68 -9.77 64.66 -30.60
CA GLY A 68 -9.50 64.12 -31.94
C GLY A 68 -9.94 62.67 -32.10
N ILE A 69 -9.58 62.04 -33.23
CA ILE A 69 -9.94 60.65 -33.53
C ILE A 69 -8.91 59.71 -32.93
N HIS A 70 -9.31 58.92 -31.93
CA HIS A 70 -8.49 57.86 -31.34
C HIS A 70 -8.77 56.54 -32.04
N SER A 71 -7.73 55.73 -32.32
CA SER A 71 -7.92 54.45 -33.02
C SER A 71 -7.07 53.31 -32.49
N VAL A 72 -7.64 52.11 -32.42
CA VAL A 72 -6.95 50.86 -32.07
C VAL A 72 -6.96 49.91 -33.27
N CYS A 73 -5.79 49.42 -33.65
CA CYS A 73 -5.60 48.46 -34.73
C CYS A 73 -5.02 47.15 -34.20
N PHE A 74 -5.61 46.04 -34.60
CA PHE A 74 -5.10 44.69 -34.35
C PHE A 74 -4.56 44.10 -35.66
N LYS A 75 -3.28 43.75 -35.66
CA LYS A 75 -2.54 43.32 -36.85
C LYS A 75 -2.12 41.86 -36.73
N ASN A 76 -2.55 41.04 -37.68
CA ASN A 76 -2.12 39.66 -37.85
C ASN A 76 -1.14 39.54 -39.03
N GLU A 77 -0.19 40.47 -39.12
CA GLU A 77 0.71 40.62 -40.28
C GLU A 77 1.81 39.55 -40.32
N LEU A 78 2.21 39.01 -39.16
CA LEU A 78 3.34 38.10 -39.00
C LEU A 78 2.96 36.61 -39.00
N SER A 79 1.69 36.27 -38.76
CA SER A 79 1.31 34.86 -38.64
C SER A 79 1.07 34.19 -40.00
N PRO A 80 1.75 33.06 -40.28
CA PRO A 80 1.53 32.30 -41.51
C PRO A 80 0.31 31.38 -41.45
N VAL A 81 -0.33 31.20 -40.27
CA VAL A 81 -1.34 30.16 -40.07
C VAL A 81 -2.56 30.66 -39.28
N GLY A 82 -3.68 30.79 -40.01
CA GLY A 82 -5.02 30.85 -39.45
C GLY A 82 -5.49 32.24 -38.99
N ASP A 83 -6.82 32.38 -38.92
CA ASP A 83 -7.45 33.60 -38.43
C ASP A 83 -7.23 33.76 -36.92
N VAL A 84 -7.01 34.99 -36.47
CA VAL A 84 -6.90 35.32 -35.04
C VAL A 84 -8.19 35.99 -34.59
N ILE A 85 -8.86 35.40 -33.61
CA ILE A 85 -10.07 35.97 -33.00
C ILE A 85 -9.67 36.73 -31.74
N VAL A 86 -9.92 38.03 -31.72
CA VAL A 86 -9.59 38.92 -30.60
C VAL A 86 -10.87 39.42 -29.96
N GLY A 87 -11.04 39.14 -28.68
CA GLY A 87 -12.02 39.81 -27.83
C GLY A 87 -11.43 41.13 -27.35
N PHE A 88 -12.16 42.24 -27.47
CA PHE A 88 -11.67 43.53 -26.99
C PHE A 88 -12.79 44.44 -26.46
N SER A 89 -12.41 45.41 -25.62
CA SER A 89 -13.20 46.52 -25.14
C SER A 89 -12.40 47.80 -25.34
N PHE A 90 -12.98 48.78 -26.03
CA PHE A 90 -12.37 50.08 -26.31
C PHE A 90 -13.40 51.17 -25.97
N HIS A 91 -13.07 52.03 -25.00
CA HIS A 91 -14.01 52.98 -24.43
C HIS A 91 -13.37 54.37 -24.27
N ALA A 92 -14.15 55.40 -24.61
CA ALA A 92 -13.88 56.82 -24.39
C ALA A 92 -15.19 57.45 -23.88
N ASP A 93 -15.14 58.19 -22.77
CA ASP A 93 -16.31 58.65 -22.01
C ASP A 93 -16.87 59.98 -22.55
N ASP A 94 -18.18 60.28 -22.38
CA ASP A 94 -18.97 61.41 -22.97
C ASP A 94 -19.23 62.57 -21.95
N PRO A 95 -19.26 63.88 -22.31
CA PRO A 95 -19.19 64.98 -21.35
C PRO A 95 -20.59 65.56 -21.18
N SER A 96 -21.38 65.02 -20.26
CA SER A 96 -22.67 65.62 -19.92
C SER A 96 -22.72 66.06 -18.46
N HIS A 97 -21.96 67.13 -18.16
CA HIS A 97 -22.37 68.08 -17.12
C HIS A 97 -21.84 69.48 -17.46
N GLU A 98 -22.74 70.35 -17.93
CA GLU A 98 -22.52 71.80 -18.04
C GLU A 98 -22.17 72.35 -16.65
N VAL A 99 -20.96 72.90 -16.52
CA VAL A 99 -20.54 73.67 -15.35
C VAL A 99 -21.35 74.97 -15.34
N LEU A 100 -22.21 75.15 -14.33
CA LEU A 100 -22.91 76.41 -14.08
C LEU A 100 -21.90 77.54 -13.82
N SER A 101 -21.57 78.30 -14.86
CA SER A 101 -20.88 79.57 -14.71
C SER A 101 -21.88 80.61 -14.25
N ASN A 102 -21.89 80.96 -12.95
CA ASN A 102 -21.99 82.34 -12.45
C ASN A 102 -22.14 82.40 -10.91
N ALA A 103 -21.27 83.22 -10.28
CA ALA A 103 -21.28 83.79 -8.92
C ALA A 103 -20.46 83.13 -7.77
N ASP A 104 -19.52 83.92 -7.24
CA ASP A 104 -18.72 83.86 -6.00
C ASP A 104 -17.60 82.81 -5.80
N THR A 105 -16.35 83.28 -5.93
CA THR A 105 -15.09 82.56 -6.13
C THR A 105 -14.43 81.88 -4.91
N THR A 106 -15.11 81.74 -3.77
CA THR A 106 -14.49 81.07 -2.58
C THR A 106 -15.26 79.88 -2.03
N LYS A 107 -16.58 79.76 -2.26
CA LYS A 107 -17.34 78.52 -1.95
C LYS A 107 -17.28 77.48 -3.07
N ILE A 108 -16.89 77.89 -4.28
CA ILE A 108 -16.88 77.04 -5.48
C ILE A 108 -15.75 76.00 -5.46
N LYS A 109 -14.57 76.29 -4.89
CA LYS A 109 -13.41 75.39 -4.98
C LYS A 109 -13.60 74.04 -4.28
N GLN A 110 -14.18 74.05 -3.08
CA GLN A 110 -14.43 72.81 -2.32
C GLN A 110 -15.60 72.00 -2.91
N VAL A 111 -16.59 72.66 -3.52
CA VAL A 111 -17.70 71.98 -4.18
C VAL A 111 -17.25 71.38 -5.51
N GLN A 112 -16.44 72.11 -6.29
CA GLN A 112 -15.81 71.59 -7.51
C GLN A 112 -14.88 70.40 -7.22
N GLU A 113 -14.04 70.46 -6.18
CA GLU A 113 -13.18 69.32 -5.82
C GLU A 113 -14.00 68.08 -5.41
N LEU A 114 -15.16 68.27 -4.78
CA LEU A 114 -16.04 67.16 -4.41
C LEU A 114 -16.79 66.59 -5.63
N GLU A 115 -17.27 67.47 -6.52
CA GLU A 115 -17.90 67.07 -7.79
C GLU A 115 -16.92 66.34 -8.70
N ASP A 116 -15.67 66.81 -8.79
CA ASP A 116 -14.59 66.15 -9.54
C ASP A 116 -14.29 64.75 -8.96
N MET A 117 -14.23 64.59 -7.63
CA MET A 117 -14.05 63.27 -7.01
C MET A 117 -15.22 62.32 -7.22
N VAL A 118 -16.47 62.81 -7.12
CA VAL A 118 -17.67 61.99 -7.38
C VAL A 118 -17.71 61.54 -8.84
N TYR A 119 -17.31 62.43 -9.75
CA TYR A 119 -17.18 62.12 -11.16
C TYR A 119 -16.08 61.06 -11.40
N GLU A 120 -14.87 61.24 -10.87
CA GLU A 120 -13.79 60.23 -10.97
C GLU A 120 -14.22 58.85 -10.45
N LEU A 121 -15.01 58.82 -9.38
CA LEU A 121 -15.55 57.59 -8.83
C LEU A 121 -16.56 56.94 -9.78
N SER A 122 -17.42 57.73 -10.43
CA SER A 122 -18.40 57.24 -11.41
C SER A 122 -17.73 56.62 -12.64
N VAL A 123 -16.70 57.29 -13.19
CA VAL A 123 -15.90 56.79 -14.32
C VAL A 123 -15.18 55.49 -13.95
N SER A 124 -14.64 55.43 -12.73
CA SER A 124 -14.00 54.21 -12.23
C SER A 124 -14.99 53.06 -12.11
N LEU A 125 -16.23 53.33 -11.71
CA LEU A 125 -17.29 52.34 -11.58
C LEU A 125 -17.75 51.81 -12.94
N ASP A 126 -17.92 52.68 -13.93
CA ASP A 126 -18.29 52.28 -15.29
C ASP A 126 -17.16 51.48 -15.97
N THR A 127 -15.90 51.85 -15.74
CA THR A 127 -14.74 51.05 -16.17
C THR A 127 -14.77 49.64 -15.59
N VAL A 128 -15.14 49.48 -14.31
CA VAL A 128 -15.27 48.16 -13.66
C VAL A 128 -16.42 47.37 -14.26
N LYS A 129 -17.57 48.01 -14.50
CA LYS A 129 -18.76 47.39 -15.10
C LYS A 129 -18.47 46.87 -16.52
N ASP A 130 -17.78 47.65 -17.33
CA ASP A 130 -17.37 47.24 -18.68
C ASP A 130 -16.37 46.09 -18.65
N THR A 131 -15.43 46.11 -17.70
CA THR A 131 -14.50 45.01 -17.47
C THR A 131 -15.25 43.71 -17.09
N GLN A 132 -16.28 43.79 -16.24
CA GLN A 132 -17.11 42.64 -15.90
C GLN A 132 -17.90 42.11 -17.09
N ALA A 133 -18.47 43.00 -17.92
CA ALA A 133 -19.20 42.62 -19.13
C ALA A 133 -18.28 41.90 -20.14
N TYR A 134 -17.06 42.41 -20.32
CA TYR A 134 -16.01 41.78 -21.12
C TYR A 134 -15.68 40.38 -20.61
N MET A 135 -15.39 40.21 -19.31
CA MET A 135 -15.05 38.92 -18.71
C MET A 135 -16.19 37.89 -18.90
N LYS A 136 -17.44 38.32 -18.68
CA LYS A 136 -18.62 37.45 -18.86
C LYS A 136 -18.77 36.95 -20.30
N ALA A 137 -18.48 37.79 -21.29
CA ALA A 137 -18.53 37.39 -22.70
C ALA A 137 -17.46 36.33 -23.04
N ILE A 138 -16.25 36.46 -22.50
CA ILE A 138 -15.16 35.51 -22.68
C ILE A 138 -15.46 34.17 -22.02
N THR A 139 -15.93 34.18 -20.76
CA THR A 139 -16.30 32.94 -20.05
C THR A 139 -17.37 32.15 -20.81
N ASN A 140 -18.38 32.84 -21.36
CA ASN A 140 -19.42 32.21 -22.16
C ASN A 140 -18.88 31.57 -23.45
N TYR A 141 -17.88 32.19 -24.09
CA TYR A 141 -17.21 31.64 -25.27
C TYR A 141 -16.42 30.37 -24.92
N HIS A 142 -15.60 30.41 -23.85
CA HIS A 142 -14.84 29.26 -23.38
C HIS A 142 -15.76 28.09 -22.97
N ASN A 143 -16.86 28.34 -22.28
CA ASN A 143 -17.83 27.30 -21.90
C ASN A 143 -18.44 26.59 -23.12
N LYS A 144 -18.74 27.32 -24.20
CA LYS A 144 -19.23 26.72 -25.46
C LYS A 144 -18.16 25.87 -26.15
N LEU A 145 -16.90 26.30 -26.12
CA LEU A 145 -15.79 25.55 -26.70
C LEU A 145 -15.55 24.23 -25.95
N ILE A 146 -15.52 24.28 -24.62
CA ILE A 146 -15.32 23.12 -23.73
C ILE A 146 -16.44 22.09 -23.94
N THR A 147 -17.70 22.52 -23.91
CA THR A 147 -18.85 21.62 -24.11
C THR A 147 -18.84 20.94 -25.48
N SER A 148 -18.44 21.66 -26.55
CA SER A 148 -18.31 21.05 -27.89
C SER A 148 -17.17 20.02 -27.97
N THR A 149 -16.06 20.29 -27.29
CA THR A 149 -14.88 19.41 -27.28
C THR A 149 -15.18 18.12 -26.52
N HIS A 150 -15.82 18.24 -25.36
CA HIS A 150 -16.25 17.10 -24.54
C HIS A 150 -17.17 16.14 -25.33
N SER A 151 -18.15 16.69 -26.05
CA SER A 151 -19.06 15.88 -26.88
C SER A 151 -18.31 15.10 -27.98
N ARG A 152 -17.34 15.73 -28.65
CA ARG A 152 -16.52 15.07 -29.68
C ARG A 152 -15.64 13.97 -29.09
N VAL A 153 -15.03 14.20 -27.94
CA VAL A 153 -14.20 13.20 -27.25
C VAL A 153 -15.06 11.99 -26.88
N MET A 154 -16.21 12.21 -26.24
CA MET A 154 -17.15 11.13 -25.89
C MET A 154 -17.58 10.29 -27.10
N TRP A 155 -17.89 10.95 -28.23
CA TRP A 155 -18.23 10.24 -29.47
C TRP A 155 -17.07 9.41 -30.04
N TRP A 156 -15.85 9.94 -30.02
CA TRP A 156 -14.67 9.19 -30.47
C TRP A 156 -14.35 8.00 -29.56
N THR A 157 -14.49 8.15 -28.24
CA THR A 157 -14.30 7.06 -27.29
C THR A 157 -15.35 5.96 -27.47
N LEU A 158 -16.60 6.32 -27.79
CA LEU A 158 -17.66 5.34 -28.09
C LEU A 158 -17.37 4.57 -29.39
N VAL A 159 -16.91 5.24 -30.45
CA VAL A 159 -16.52 4.60 -31.71
C VAL A 159 -15.33 3.68 -31.51
N GLU A 160 -14.32 4.11 -30.76
CA GLU A 160 -13.15 3.30 -30.42
C GLU A 160 -13.54 2.03 -29.65
N MET A 161 -14.40 2.16 -28.64
CA MET A 161 -14.93 1.02 -27.89
C MET A 161 -15.67 0.02 -28.81
N LEU A 162 -16.51 0.52 -29.73
CA LEU A 162 -17.23 -0.31 -30.69
C LEU A 162 -16.29 -1.06 -31.65
N VAL A 163 -15.28 -0.37 -32.18
CA VAL A 163 -14.29 -0.97 -33.10
C VAL A 163 -13.47 -2.03 -32.38
N LEU A 164 -12.98 -1.75 -31.17
CA LEU A 164 -12.22 -2.72 -30.37
C LEU A 164 -13.07 -3.96 -30.07
N THR A 165 -14.34 -3.77 -29.68
CA THR A 165 -15.27 -4.88 -29.42
C THR A 165 -15.51 -5.72 -30.68
N ALA A 166 -15.73 -5.08 -31.84
CA ALA A 166 -15.94 -5.78 -33.11
C ALA A 166 -14.70 -6.57 -33.57
N VAL A 167 -13.49 -5.99 -33.44
CA VAL A 167 -12.23 -6.67 -33.75
C VAL A 167 -12.00 -7.85 -32.83
N SER A 168 -12.24 -7.70 -31.52
CA SER A 168 -12.13 -8.81 -30.56
C SER A 168 -13.14 -9.92 -30.86
N MET A 169 -14.39 -9.60 -31.19
CA MET A 169 -15.38 -10.61 -31.60
C MET A 169 -14.98 -11.34 -32.89
N ALA A 170 -14.44 -10.62 -33.88
CA ALA A 170 -13.95 -11.22 -35.12
C ALA A 170 -12.75 -12.15 -34.87
N GLN A 171 -11.80 -11.75 -34.02
CA GLN A 171 -10.67 -12.57 -33.60
C GLN A 171 -11.12 -13.85 -32.88
N ILE A 172 -12.06 -13.74 -31.93
CA ILE A 172 -12.62 -14.90 -31.22
C ILE A 172 -13.32 -15.85 -32.20
N SER A 173 -14.11 -15.31 -33.14
CA SER A 173 -14.81 -16.10 -34.16
C SER A 173 -13.83 -16.84 -35.09
N PHE A 174 -12.79 -16.15 -35.56
CA PHE A 174 -11.73 -16.76 -36.39
C PHE A 174 -10.98 -17.86 -35.64
N LEU A 175 -10.61 -17.61 -34.39
CA LEU A 175 -9.91 -18.58 -33.54
C LEU A 175 -10.78 -19.83 -33.33
N ARG A 176 -12.06 -19.62 -32.98
CA ARG A 176 -13.04 -20.70 -32.80
C ARG A 176 -13.20 -21.54 -34.06
N ARG A 177 -13.37 -20.90 -35.22
CA ARG A 177 -13.52 -21.58 -36.51
C ARG A 177 -12.28 -22.41 -36.87
N THR A 178 -11.09 -21.89 -36.60
CA THR A 178 -9.83 -22.58 -36.85
C THR A 178 -9.69 -23.83 -35.96
N LEU A 179 -10.01 -23.70 -34.67
CA LEU A 179 -10.00 -24.82 -33.72
C LEU A 179 -11.06 -25.88 -34.07
N GLU A 180 -12.27 -25.46 -34.45
CA GLU A 180 -13.33 -26.38 -34.88
C GLU A 180 -12.94 -27.15 -36.15
N ASN A 181 -12.29 -26.49 -37.11
CA ASN A 181 -11.81 -27.15 -38.33
C ASN A 181 -10.69 -28.15 -38.03
N ALA A 182 -9.72 -27.78 -37.19
CA ALA A 182 -8.65 -28.68 -36.78
C ALA A 182 -9.18 -29.89 -36.00
N GLY A 183 -10.12 -29.67 -35.08
CA GLY A 183 -10.82 -30.74 -34.35
C GLY A 183 -11.52 -31.71 -35.30
N LYS A 184 -12.32 -31.20 -36.24
CA LYS A 184 -13.00 -32.04 -37.26
C LYS A 184 -12.02 -32.86 -38.11
N ALA A 185 -10.87 -32.28 -38.48
CA ALA A 185 -9.86 -32.99 -39.26
C ALA A 185 -9.25 -34.16 -38.46
N ILE A 186 -8.94 -33.93 -37.18
CA ILE A 186 -8.42 -34.96 -36.27
C ILE A 186 -9.49 -36.02 -35.98
N ASP A 187 -10.74 -35.63 -35.72
CA ASP A 187 -11.87 -36.54 -35.50
C ASP A 187 -12.09 -37.45 -36.71
N LYS A 188 -11.98 -36.91 -37.93
CA LYS A 188 -12.09 -37.70 -39.17
C LYS A 188 -10.99 -38.75 -39.28
N LEU A 189 -9.75 -38.42 -38.89
CA LEU A 189 -8.66 -39.40 -38.85
C LEU A 189 -8.93 -40.50 -37.82
N LEU A 190 -9.42 -40.14 -36.63
CA LEU A 190 -9.79 -41.09 -35.58
C LEU A 190 -10.94 -42.01 -36.01
N GLN A 191 -11.98 -41.47 -36.66
CA GLN A 191 -13.12 -42.23 -37.20
C GLN A 191 -12.70 -43.21 -38.31
N ASN A 192 -11.71 -42.82 -39.13
CA ASN A 192 -11.15 -43.67 -40.18
C ASN A 192 -10.16 -44.73 -39.65
N GLY A 193 -10.11 -44.97 -38.33
CA GLY A 193 -9.24 -45.97 -37.70
C GLY A 193 -7.75 -45.60 -37.64
N HIS A 194 -7.37 -44.40 -38.07
CA HIS A 194 -5.99 -43.93 -37.97
C HIS A 194 -5.73 -43.38 -36.55
N THR A 195 -4.48 -43.51 -36.09
CA THR A 195 -4.06 -42.92 -34.82
C THR A 195 -3.11 -41.76 -35.12
N PRO A 196 -3.62 -40.52 -35.25
CA PRO A 196 -2.78 -39.36 -35.47
C PRO A 196 -1.87 -39.12 -34.26
N ALA A 197 -0.77 -38.42 -34.48
CA ALA A 197 0.16 -38.07 -33.41
C ALA A 197 0.30 -36.56 -33.21
N VAL A 198 0.59 -36.14 -31.97
CA VAL A 198 0.92 -34.77 -31.59
C VAL A 198 2.26 -34.77 -30.88
N TYR A 199 3.13 -33.80 -31.13
CA TYR A 199 4.43 -33.76 -30.47
C TYR A 199 4.72 -32.46 -29.71
N CYS A 200 5.54 -32.58 -28.67
CA CYS A 200 6.16 -31.47 -27.98
C CYS A 200 7.67 -31.71 -27.89
N GLY A 201 8.45 -30.66 -28.15
CA GLY A 201 9.91 -30.68 -27.98
C GLY A 201 10.32 -30.33 -26.56
N PHE A 202 11.28 -31.07 -26.00
CA PHE A 202 11.92 -30.80 -24.72
C PHE A 202 13.44 -30.79 -24.90
N ASP A 203 14.05 -29.62 -24.77
CA ASP A 203 15.50 -29.50 -24.81
C ASP A 203 16.12 -29.93 -23.46
N PRO A 204 17.08 -30.88 -23.46
CA PRO A 204 17.68 -31.48 -22.26
C PRO A 204 18.74 -30.58 -21.62
N THR A 205 18.35 -29.36 -21.26
CA THR A 205 19.21 -28.35 -20.62
C THR A 205 19.56 -28.66 -19.17
N ALA A 206 18.77 -29.50 -18.52
CA ALA A 206 18.97 -29.95 -17.16
C ALA A 206 18.56 -31.42 -17.04
N ASN A 207 19.06 -32.10 -16.02
CA ASN A 207 18.74 -33.50 -15.70
C ASN A 207 17.33 -33.70 -15.10
N SER A 208 16.46 -32.69 -15.08
CA SER A 208 15.05 -32.82 -14.71
C SER A 208 14.24 -31.73 -15.39
N LEU A 209 12.95 -31.96 -15.58
CA LEU A 209 12.02 -30.88 -15.89
C LEU A 209 11.67 -30.07 -14.64
N HIS A 210 11.21 -28.86 -14.87
CA HIS A 210 10.64 -27.98 -13.87
C HIS A 210 9.21 -27.61 -14.27
N LEU A 211 8.49 -26.95 -13.36
CA LEU A 211 7.09 -26.54 -13.50
C LEU A 211 6.76 -25.80 -14.81
N GLY A 212 7.69 -24.98 -15.32
CA GLY A 212 7.53 -24.28 -16.60
C GLY A 212 7.39 -25.18 -17.85
N ASN A 213 7.78 -26.46 -17.75
CA ASN A 213 7.66 -27.46 -18.81
C ASN A 213 6.53 -28.47 -18.54
N LEU A 214 5.89 -28.37 -17.37
CA LEU A 214 4.90 -29.32 -16.91
C LEU A 214 3.57 -29.17 -17.65
N LEU A 215 3.19 -27.93 -17.97
CA LEU A 215 1.92 -27.64 -18.66
C LEU A 215 1.84 -28.32 -20.04
N GLN A 216 2.99 -28.38 -20.74
CA GLN A 216 3.14 -29.06 -22.01
C GLN A 216 2.90 -30.57 -21.88
N ALA A 217 3.37 -31.19 -20.79
CA ALA A 217 3.15 -32.61 -20.53
C ALA A 217 1.68 -32.92 -20.24
N PHE A 218 1.00 -32.08 -19.45
CA PHE A 218 -0.46 -32.20 -19.23
C PHE A 218 -1.25 -32.05 -20.52
N ALA A 219 -0.88 -31.10 -21.38
CA ALA A 219 -1.50 -30.95 -22.69
C ALA A 219 -1.34 -32.21 -23.56
N LEU A 220 -0.15 -32.80 -23.61
CA LEU A 220 0.07 -34.10 -24.30
C LEU A 220 -0.82 -35.21 -23.72
N ARG A 221 -1.01 -35.25 -22.39
CA ARG A 221 -1.90 -36.23 -21.75
C ARG A 221 -3.36 -36.02 -22.13
N HIS A 222 -3.82 -34.77 -22.25
CA HIS A 222 -5.16 -34.49 -22.74
C HIS A 222 -5.37 -35.01 -24.17
N PHE A 223 -4.40 -34.82 -25.06
CA PHE A 223 -4.44 -35.40 -26.41
C PHE A 223 -4.44 -36.94 -26.35
N GLN A 224 -3.67 -37.53 -25.46
CA GLN A 224 -3.66 -38.99 -25.24
C GLN A 224 -5.02 -39.53 -24.81
N CYS A 225 -5.66 -38.87 -23.85
CA CYS A 225 -7.01 -39.20 -23.41
C CYS A 225 -8.06 -39.01 -24.52
N ALA A 226 -7.80 -38.14 -25.50
CA ALA A 226 -8.64 -37.94 -26.67
C ALA A 226 -8.36 -38.95 -27.81
N GLY A 227 -7.51 -39.96 -27.60
CA GLY A 227 -7.22 -40.99 -28.60
C GLY A 227 -6.06 -40.67 -29.55
N ILE A 228 -5.31 -39.59 -29.29
CA ILE A 228 -4.23 -39.09 -30.16
C ILE A 228 -2.89 -39.46 -29.53
N ARG A 229 -1.95 -39.99 -30.30
CA ARG A 229 -0.66 -40.46 -29.78
C ARG A 229 0.26 -39.29 -29.43
N PRO A 230 0.70 -39.12 -28.17
CA PRO A 230 1.69 -38.09 -27.83
C PRO A 230 3.10 -38.57 -28.20
N ILE A 231 3.89 -37.67 -28.79
CA ILE A 231 5.31 -37.86 -29.08
C ILE A 231 6.10 -36.87 -28.23
N LEU A 232 6.98 -37.40 -27.39
CA LEU A 232 7.95 -36.61 -26.63
C LEU A 232 9.22 -36.54 -27.46
N LEU A 233 9.49 -35.39 -28.04
CA LEU A 233 10.73 -35.18 -28.76
C LEU A 233 11.79 -34.62 -27.81
N VAL A 234 12.80 -35.41 -27.51
CA VAL A 234 13.98 -34.95 -26.78
C VAL A 234 14.95 -34.29 -27.75
N GLY A 235 15.31 -33.05 -27.44
CA GLY A 235 16.17 -32.21 -28.26
C GLY A 235 17.66 -32.52 -28.13
N GLY A 236 18.11 -33.73 -28.47
CA GLY A 236 19.53 -34.08 -28.41
C GLY A 236 20.41 -33.21 -29.30
N ALA A 237 20.03 -33.00 -30.57
CA ALA A 237 20.75 -32.12 -31.49
C ALA A 237 20.43 -30.64 -31.26
N THR A 238 19.16 -30.29 -31.03
CA THR A 238 18.74 -28.90 -30.77
C THR A 238 19.34 -28.35 -29.47
N GLY A 239 19.54 -29.21 -28.46
CA GLY A 239 20.22 -28.88 -27.21
C GLY A 239 21.71 -28.55 -27.38
N MET A 240 22.38 -29.12 -28.39
CA MET A 240 23.76 -28.80 -28.76
C MET A 240 23.89 -27.46 -29.51
N ILE A 241 22.78 -26.95 -30.07
CA ILE A 241 22.74 -25.68 -30.82
C ILE A 241 22.32 -24.54 -29.90
N GLY A 242 21.26 -24.73 -29.13
CA GLY A 242 20.69 -23.74 -28.22
C GLY A 242 19.59 -22.87 -28.86
N ASP A 243 18.42 -22.82 -28.22
CA ASP A 243 17.29 -21.97 -28.65
C ASP A 243 17.47 -20.50 -28.23
N PRO A 244 17.47 -19.53 -29.17
CA PRO A 244 17.52 -18.10 -28.87
C PRO A 244 16.17 -17.51 -28.41
N SER A 245 15.06 -18.25 -28.49
CA SER A 245 13.71 -17.73 -28.24
C SER A 245 13.52 -17.29 -26.79
N GLY A 246 13.23 -16.00 -26.58
CA GLY A 246 12.89 -15.45 -25.26
C GLY A 246 14.05 -15.30 -24.27
N LYS A 247 15.31 -15.26 -24.75
CA LYS A 247 16.53 -15.14 -23.95
C LYS A 247 17.40 -13.95 -24.38
N SER A 248 18.22 -13.44 -23.45
CA SER A 248 19.09 -12.27 -23.60
C SER A 248 20.59 -12.58 -23.58
N GLU A 249 20.98 -13.84 -23.44
CA GLU A 249 22.38 -14.30 -23.37
C GLU A 249 22.54 -15.61 -24.15
N GLU A 250 23.72 -15.83 -24.74
CA GLU A 250 24.07 -17.06 -25.46
C GLU A 250 24.25 -18.24 -24.47
N ARG A 251 23.82 -19.46 -24.85
CA ARG A 251 23.91 -20.63 -23.96
C ARG A 251 25.33 -21.18 -23.88
N VAL A 252 25.69 -21.67 -22.69
CA VAL A 252 26.85 -22.55 -22.51
C VAL A 252 26.55 -23.91 -23.14
N LEU A 253 27.42 -24.36 -24.06
CA LEU A 253 27.31 -25.66 -24.72
C LEU A 253 27.57 -26.80 -23.72
N LEU A 254 26.67 -27.79 -23.68
CA LEU A 254 26.78 -28.99 -22.86
C LEU A 254 27.52 -30.10 -23.62
N SER A 255 28.21 -31.00 -22.91
CA SER A 255 28.82 -32.18 -23.53
C SER A 255 27.76 -33.21 -23.96
N ASP A 256 28.06 -33.99 -24.99
CA ASP A 256 27.17 -35.03 -25.54
C ASP A 256 26.69 -36.02 -24.47
N ASP A 257 27.60 -36.47 -23.60
CA ASP A 257 27.27 -37.37 -22.49
C ASP A 257 26.26 -36.75 -21.50
N THR A 258 26.39 -35.44 -21.24
CA THR A 258 25.48 -34.70 -20.34
C THR A 258 24.09 -34.55 -20.98
N VAL A 259 24.05 -34.22 -22.28
CA VAL A 259 22.80 -34.10 -23.06
C VAL A 259 22.04 -35.44 -23.05
N LEU A 260 22.74 -36.55 -23.29
CA LEU A 260 22.16 -37.89 -23.28
C LEU A 260 21.70 -38.33 -21.89
N HIS A 261 22.46 -37.99 -20.84
CA HIS A 261 22.05 -38.25 -19.46
C HIS A 261 20.77 -37.48 -19.10
N ASN A 262 20.73 -36.18 -19.40
CA ASN A 262 19.58 -35.32 -19.15
C ASN A 262 18.33 -35.80 -19.89
N ALA A 263 18.49 -36.20 -21.15
CA ALA A 263 17.44 -36.77 -21.98
C ALA A 263 16.75 -37.98 -21.33
N ARG A 264 17.52 -38.91 -20.77
CA ARG A 264 16.99 -40.11 -20.08
C ARG A 264 16.23 -39.73 -18.81
N GLN A 265 16.71 -38.75 -18.04
CA GLN A 265 16.06 -38.34 -16.80
C GLN A 265 14.74 -37.59 -17.06
N ILE A 266 14.70 -36.70 -18.04
CA ILE A 266 13.47 -36.02 -18.48
C ILE A 266 12.42 -37.05 -18.89
N THR A 267 12.85 -38.05 -19.66
CA THR A 267 11.99 -39.15 -20.10
C THR A 267 11.38 -39.90 -18.91
N LYS A 268 12.20 -40.23 -17.90
CA LYS A 268 11.74 -40.88 -16.67
C LYS A 268 10.70 -40.02 -15.94
N GLY A 269 10.94 -38.72 -15.77
CA GLY A 269 10.00 -37.82 -15.09
C GLY A 269 8.64 -37.69 -15.78
N LEU A 270 8.60 -37.74 -17.11
CA LEU A 270 7.36 -37.65 -17.88
C LEU A 270 6.52 -38.94 -17.86
N SER A 271 7.09 -40.08 -17.43
CA SER A 271 6.37 -41.35 -17.26
C SER A 271 5.29 -41.33 -16.19
N ALA A 272 5.34 -40.38 -15.26
CA ALA A 272 4.28 -40.17 -14.27
C ALA A 272 2.97 -39.63 -14.88
N ILE A 273 3.05 -38.91 -16.01
CA ILE A 273 1.91 -38.20 -16.61
C ILE A 273 1.36 -38.95 -17.82
N LEU A 274 2.24 -39.52 -18.64
CA LEU A 274 1.90 -40.13 -19.93
C LEU A 274 1.93 -41.65 -19.84
N ASP A 275 0.98 -42.29 -20.52
CA ASP A 275 0.91 -43.75 -20.59
C ASP A 275 1.74 -44.26 -21.78
N PHE A 276 2.70 -45.14 -21.54
CA PHE A 276 3.57 -45.71 -22.58
C PHE A 276 3.12 -47.11 -23.03
N ASN A 277 2.19 -47.73 -22.31
CA ASN A 277 1.84 -49.14 -22.48
C ASN A 277 0.61 -49.35 -23.38
N ASP A 278 -0.15 -48.30 -23.69
CA ASP A 278 -1.32 -48.41 -24.56
C ASP A 278 -0.89 -48.76 -26.01
N PRO A 279 -1.37 -49.88 -26.59
CA PRO A 279 -0.97 -50.30 -27.94
C PRO A 279 -1.34 -49.32 -29.06
N LYS A 280 -2.38 -48.51 -28.84
CA LYS A 280 -2.91 -47.54 -29.81
C LYS A 280 -2.37 -46.15 -29.54
N THR A 281 -2.51 -45.63 -28.33
CA THR A 281 -2.18 -44.24 -27.96
C THR A 281 -0.94 -44.11 -27.09
N GLY A 282 -0.19 -45.20 -26.88
CA GLY A 282 1.03 -45.22 -26.09
C GLY A 282 2.00 -44.15 -26.54
N ALA A 283 2.48 -43.37 -25.57
CA ALA A 283 3.39 -42.27 -25.81
C ALA A 283 4.70 -42.78 -26.42
N VAL A 284 5.28 -42.03 -27.36
CA VAL A 284 6.54 -42.38 -28.02
C VAL A 284 7.59 -41.34 -27.69
N ILE A 285 8.74 -41.78 -27.20
CA ILE A 285 9.91 -40.90 -27.03
C ILE A 285 10.77 -40.99 -28.29
N CYS A 286 11.14 -39.84 -28.84
CA CYS A 286 12.08 -39.72 -29.95
C CYS A 286 13.23 -38.81 -29.55
N ASN A 287 14.42 -39.01 -30.11
CA ASN A 287 15.54 -38.09 -29.95
C ASN A 287 15.96 -37.54 -31.32
N ASN A 288 15.94 -36.22 -31.50
CA ASN A 288 16.27 -35.61 -32.80
C ASN A 288 17.75 -35.76 -33.20
N ALA A 289 18.63 -36.15 -32.27
CA ALA A 289 19.99 -36.56 -32.61
C ALA A 289 20.01 -37.70 -33.64
N GLU A 290 19.06 -38.64 -33.59
CA GLU A 290 19.04 -39.83 -34.46
C GLU A 290 19.08 -39.49 -35.95
N TRP A 291 18.40 -38.41 -36.37
CA TRP A 291 18.38 -37.97 -37.76
C TRP A 291 19.34 -36.82 -38.05
N HIS A 292 19.62 -35.93 -37.09
CA HIS A 292 20.50 -34.79 -37.33
C HIS A 292 21.98 -35.17 -37.33
N THR A 293 22.46 -36.06 -36.45
CA THR A 293 23.90 -36.41 -36.37
C THR A 293 24.37 -37.20 -37.59
N ASN A 294 23.47 -37.92 -38.25
CA ASN A 294 23.76 -38.74 -39.42
C ASN A 294 23.54 -37.98 -40.75
N MET A 295 23.10 -36.72 -40.71
CA MET A 295 22.82 -35.92 -41.91
C MET A 295 24.06 -35.13 -42.33
N SER A 296 24.43 -35.24 -43.61
CA SER A 296 25.52 -34.42 -44.14
C SER A 296 25.08 -32.95 -44.26
N ALA A 297 26.01 -32.01 -44.02
CA ALA A 297 25.74 -30.58 -44.14
C ALA A 297 25.18 -30.18 -45.52
N VAL A 298 25.62 -30.86 -46.59
CA VAL A 298 25.12 -30.67 -47.95
C VAL A 298 23.64 -31.08 -48.06
N THR A 299 23.28 -32.24 -47.51
CA THR A 299 21.88 -32.71 -47.48
C THR A 299 21.01 -31.77 -46.68
N TRP A 300 21.49 -31.31 -45.51
CA TRP A 300 20.80 -30.36 -44.67
C TRP A 300 20.52 -29.03 -45.39
N MET A 301 21.54 -28.41 -46.02
CA MET A 301 21.37 -27.16 -46.76
C MET A 301 20.43 -27.32 -47.97
N ARG A 302 20.58 -28.43 -48.72
CA ARG A 302 19.80 -28.70 -49.92
C ARG A 302 18.34 -29.00 -49.58
N ASP A 303 18.07 -29.91 -48.64
CA ASP A 303 16.73 -30.45 -48.42
C ASP A 303 15.93 -29.63 -47.40
N ILE A 304 16.61 -28.88 -46.53
CA ILE A 304 15.97 -28.04 -45.49
C ILE A 304 16.20 -26.55 -45.83
N GLY A 305 17.46 -26.14 -45.93
CA GLY A 305 17.85 -24.73 -46.08
C GLY A 305 17.19 -24.02 -47.26
N ARG A 306 16.98 -24.70 -48.40
CA ARG A 306 16.34 -24.12 -49.60
C ARG A 306 14.93 -23.56 -49.38
N HIS A 307 14.23 -24.02 -48.34
CA HIS A 307 12.84 -23.63 -48.06
C HIS A 307 12.74 -22.37 -47.19
N PHE A 308 13.86 -21.91 -46.61
CA PHE A 308 13.94 -20.78 -45.70
C PHE A 308 14.60 -19.57 -46.36
N ARG A 309 13.94 -18.41 -46.28
CA ARG A 309 14.49 -17.14 -46.74
C ARG A 309 15.11 -16.39 -45.57
N VAL A 310 16.38 -16.01 -45.69
CA VAL A 310 17.14 -15.32 -44.62
C VAL A 310 16.41 -14.08 -44.12
N ASN A 311 15.89 -13.22 -45.01
CA ASN A 311 15.16 -12.01 -44.59
C ASN A 311 13.94 -12.33 -43.71
N ALA A 312 13.18 -13.38 -44.04
CA ALA A 312 12.03 -13.79 -43.25
C ALA A 312 12.44 -14.34 -41.87
N MET A 313 13.60 -15.00 -41.77
CA MET A 313 14.15 -15.50 -40.51
C MET A 313 14.63 -14.34 -39.60
N LEU A 314 15.22 -13.29 -40.17
CA LEU A 314 15.71 -12.11 -39.43
C LEU A 314 14.56 -11.27 -38.84
N HIS A 315 13.42 -11.20 -39.53
CA HIS A 315 12.26 -10.41 -39.07
C HIS A 315 11.48 -11.04 -37.92
N ARG A 316 11.82 -12.25 -37.49
CA ARG A 316 11.16 -12.90 -36.35
C ARG A 316 11.51 -12.20 -35.06
N ASP A 317 10.51 -11.95 -34.21
CA ASP A 317 10.71 -11.20 -32.96
C ASP A 317 11.79 -11.78 -32.04
N SER A 318 11.94 -13.11 -31.99
CA SER A 318 12.99 -13.78 -31.21
C SER A 318 14.41 -13.49 -31.72
N VAL A 319 14.58 -13.43 -33.03
CA VAL A 319 15.87 -13.18 -33.69
C VAL A 319 16.16 -11.68 -33.73
N LYS A 320 15.16 -10.86 -34.08
CA LYS A 320 15.26 -9.40 -34.16
C LYS A 320 15.70 -8.78 -32.84
N LYS A 321 15.05 -9.14 -31.73
CA LYS A 321 15.43 -8.65 -30.39
C LYS A 321 16.87 -9.00 -30.02
N ARG A 322 17.38 -10.14 -30.49
CA ARG A 322 18.75 -10.57 -30.20
C ARG A 322 19.78 -9.87 -31.09
N LEU A 323 19.43 -9.61 -32.35
CA LEU A 323 20.24 -8.80 -33.26
C LEU A 323 20.39 -7.35 -32.79
N GLU A 324 19.41 -6.81 -32.07
CA GLU A 324 19.45 -5.45 -31.50
C GLU A 324 20.36 -5.33 -30.26
N THR A 325 20.84 -6.45 -29.69
CA THR A 325 21.78 -6.43 -28.55
C THR A 325 23.24 -6.39 -29.01
N ASP A 326 24.13 -5.78 -28.21
CA ASP A 326 25.56 -5.60 -28.51
C ASP A 326 26.32 -6.91 -28.80
N GLN A 327 25.80 -8.06 -28.36
CA GLN A 327 26.40 -9.39 -28.59
C GLN A 327 25.98 -10.04 -29.91
N GLY A 328 24.89 -9.59 -30.55
CA GLY A 328 24.34 -10.21 -31.76
C GLY A 328 23.81 -11.65 -31.56
N ILE A 329 23.66 -12.39 -32.67
CA ILE A 329 23.25 -13.79 -32.71
C ILE A 329 24.25 -14.61 -33.53
N SER A 330 24.67 -15.77 -33.03
CA SER A 330 25.60 -16.64 -33.75
C SER A 330 24.90 -17.40 -34.88
N PHE A 331 25.65 -17.85 -35.89
CA PHE A 331 25.08 -18.67 -36.98
C PHE A 331 24.50 -20.00 -36.45
N LEU A 332 25.06 -20.51 -35.35
CA LEU A 332 24.58 -21.70 -34.66
C LEU A 332 23.16 -21.46 -34.12
N GLU A 333 22.97 -20.45 -33.26
CA GLU A 333 21.65 -20.08 -32.71
C GLU A 333 20.65 -19.69 -33.81
N PHE A 334 21.10 -18.98 -34.85
CA PHE A 334 20.25 -18.59 -35.99
C PHE A 334 19.71 -19.81 -36.75
N SER A 335 20.50 -20.88 -36.83
CA SER A 335 20.13 -22.13 -37.52
C SER A 335 19.16 -22.99 -36.73
N TYR A 336 18.99 -22.77 -35.43
CA TYR A 336 18.10 -23.55 -34.56
C TYR A 336 16.68 -23.74 -35.13
N GLN A 337 16.10 -22.68 -35.70
CA GLN A 337 14.76 -22.70 -36.28
C GLN A 337 14.60 -23.67 -37.47
N LEU A 338 15.70 -24.00 -38.17
CA LEU A 338 15.70 -25.00 -39.26
C LEU A 338 15.68 -26.42 -38.70
N PHE A 339 16.44 -26.67 -37.62
CA PHE A 339 16.49 -27.98 -36.96
C PHE A 339 15.11 -28.33 -36.39
N GLN A 340 14.49 -27.43 -35.64
CA GLN A 340 13.15 -27.65 -35.08
C GLN A 340 12.07 -27.80 -36.17
N ALA A 341 12.18 -27.06 -37.29
CA ALA A 341 11.23 -27.21 -38.39
C ALA A 341 11.34 -28.57 -39.07
N TYR A 342 12.56 -29.07 -39.27
CA TYR A 342 12.79 -30.39 -39.85
C TYR A 342 12.29 -31.52 -38.94
N ASP A 343 12.38 -31.34 -37.62
CA ASP A 343 11.83 -32.30 -36.66
C ASP A 343 10.33 -32.55 -36.92
N PHE A 344 9.55 -31.51 -37.21
CA PHE A 344 8.13 -31.66 -37.57
C PHE A 344 7.99 -32.49 -38.86
N LEU A 345 8.75 -32.16 -39.91
CA LEU A 345 8.71 -32.90 -41.17
C LEU A 345 9.07 -34.38 -41.00
N HIS A 346 10.08 -34.68 -40.19
CA HIS A 346 10.50 -36.05 -39.90
C HIS A 346 9.41 -36.82 -39.14
N LEU A 347 8.85 -36.23 -38.08
CA LEU A 347 7.81 -36.86 -37.26
C LEU A 347 6.49 -37.03 -38.03
N TYR A 348 6.17 -36.11 -38.94
CA TYR A 348 5.06 -36.27 -39.88
C TYR A 348 5.25 -37.52 -40.76
N LYS A 349 6.42 -37.66 -41.39
CA LYS A 349 6.73 -38.81 -42.27
C LYS A 349 6.76 -40.15 -41.53
N LYS A 350 7.31 -40.18 -40.30
CA LYS A 350 7.52 -41.41 -39.54
C LYS A 350 6.30 -41.87 -38.76
N TYR A 351 5.55 -40.93 -38.17
CA TYR A 351 4.47 -41.24 -37.22
C TYR A 351 3.12 -40.63 -37.60
N GLY A 352 3.00 -39.93 -38.73
CA GLY A 352 1.76 -39.22 -39.08
C GLY A 352 1.45 -38.11 -38.07
N CYS A 353 2.47 -37.41 -37.57
CA CYS A 353 2.30 -36.34 -36.60
C CYS A 353 1.64 -35.11 -37.23
N VAL A 354 0.40 -34.80 -36.84
CA VAL A 354 -0.43 -33.75 -37.45
C VAL A 354 -0.40 -32.42 -36.71
N ALA A 355 0.14 -32.39 -35.49
CA ALA A 355 0.18 -31.18 -34.68
C ALA A 355 1.45 -31.09 -33.82
N GLN A 356 1.97 -29.87 -33.69
CA GLN A 356 3.01 -29.52 -32.72
C GLN A 356 2.43 -28.64 -31.61
N ILE A 357 2.78 -28.93 -30.36
CA ILE A 357 2.50 -28.04 -29.24
C ILE A 357 3.78 -27.54 -28.57
N GLY A 358 3.71 -26.37 -27.95
CA GLY A 358 4.83 -25.76 -27.24
C GLY A 358 4.42 -24.54 -26.41
N GLY A 359 5.38 -23.89 -25.76
CA GLY A 359 5.14 -22.61 -25.09
C GLY A 359 4.87 -21.47 -26.08
N SER A 360 4.29 -20.36 -25.62
CA SER A 360 4.00 -19.20 -26.49
C SER A 360 5.25 -18.57 -27.12
N ASP A 361 6.41 -18.75 -26.49
CA ASP A 361 7.73 -18.37 -27.02
C ASP A 361 8.17 -19.21 -28.23
N GLN A 362 7.59 -20.39 -28.44
CA GLN A 362 7.94 -21.32 -29.53
C GLN A 362 7.16 -21.08 -30.83
N TRP A 363 6.22 -20.13 -30.86
CA TRP A 363 5.32 -19.94 -32.01
C TRP A 363 6.07 -19.79 -33.34
N GLY A 364 7.14 -18.98 -33.37
CA GLY A 364 7.92 -18.76 -34.59
C GLY A 364 8.55 -20.05 -35.15
N ASN A 365 9.04 -20.91 -34.27
CA ASN A 365 9.65 -22.18 -34.67
C ASN A 365 8.60 -23.22 -35.08
N ILE A 366 7.46 -23.26 -34.39
CA ILE A 366 6.32 -24.11 -34.77
C ILE A 366 5.79 -23.73 -36.16
N ALA A 367 5.64 -22.43 -36.41
CA ALA A 367 5.19 -21.92 -37.71
C ALA A 367 6.15 -22.30 -38.85
N SER A 368 7.48 -22.33 -38.60
CA SER A 368 8.45 -22.86 -39.57
C SER A 368 8.20 -24.31 -39.92
N GLY A 369 7.91 -25.14 -38.92
CA GLY A 369 7.65 -26.57 -39.13
C GLY A 369 6.42 -26.79 -39.98
N ILE A 370 5.33 -26.08 -39.69
CA ILE A 370 4.09 -26.11 -40.49
C ILE A 370 4.38 -25.71 -41.94
N GLU A 371 5.10 -24.60 -42.15
CA GLU A 371 5.41 -24.13 -43.49
C GLU A 371 6.31 -25.09 -44.25
N LEU A 372 7.28 -25.73 -43.57
CA LEU A 372 8.16 -26.72 -44.17
C LEU A 372 7.39 -27.97 -44.59
N VAL A 373 6.52 -28.51 -43.74
CA VAL A 373 5.66 -29.66 -44.09
C VAL A 373 4.80 -29.33 -45.31
N ARG A 374 4.16 -28.15 -45.32
CA ARG A 374 3.36 -27.70 -46.46
C ARG A 374 4.18 -27.58 -47.75
N LYS A 375 5.37 -26.98 -47.69
CA LYS A 375 6.24 -26.79 -48.87
C LYS A 375 6.86 -28.08 -49.38
N SER A 376 7.16 -29.03 -48.49
CA SER A 376 7.86 -30.27 -48.84
C SER A 376 6.90 -31.41 -49.20
N MET A 377 5.73 -31.48 -48.57
CA MET A 377 4.77 -32.59 -48.73
C MET A 377 3.43 -32.15 -49.33
N GLY A 378 3.09 -30.86 -49.32
CA GLY A 378 1.77 -30.37 -49.75
C GLY A 378 0.64 -30.62 -48.73
N GLU A 379 1.00 -31.03 -47.52
CA GLU A 379 0.08 -31.49 -46.48
C GLU A 379 -0.19 -30.41 -45.44
N GLU A 380 -1.40 -30.41 -44.88
CA GLU A 380 -1.79 -29.48 -43.80
C GLU A 380 -1.52 -30.10 -42.43
N VAL A 381 -0.77 -29.38 -41.61
CA VAL A 381 -0.49 -29.72 -40.21
C VAL A 381 -0.71 -28.49 -39.34
N TYR A 382 -0.91 -28.70 -38.03
CA TYR A 382 -1.33 -27.67 -37.10
C TYR A 382 -0.27 -27.37 -36.05
N GLY A 383 -0.39 -26.19 -35.45
CA GLY A 383 0.43 -25.79 -34.30
C GLY A 383 -0.43 -25.11 -33.26
N ALA A 384 -0.19 -25.41 -31.99
CA ALA A 384 -0.84 -24.73 -30.87
C ALA A 384 0.20 -24.35 -29.81
N THR A 385 0.05 -23.16 -29.25
CA THR A 385 0.90 -22.71 -28.15
C THR A 385 0.11 -22.60 -26.87
N LEU A 386 0.74 -23.02 -25.78
CA LEU A 386 0.24 -22.88 -24.43
C LEU A 386 0.69 -21.54 -23.88
N THR A 387 -0.20 -20.82 -23.20
CA THR A 387 0.12 -19.55 -22.56
C THR A 387 1.22 -19.76 -21.54
N LEU A 388 2.26 -18.91 -21.57
CA LEU A 388 3.24 -18.88 -20.49
C LEU A 388 2.52 -18.61 -19.17
N LEU A 389 2.76 -19.47 -18.19
CA LEU A 389 2.24 -19.25 -16.85
C LEU A 389 2.96 -18.05 -16.24
N THR A 390 2.19 -17.01 -15.96
CA THR A 390 2.62 -15.84 -15.22
C THR A 390 1.79 -15.74 -13.94
N THR A 391 2.42 -15.23 -12.88
CA THR A 391 1.69 -14.82 -11.66
C THR A 391 0.83 -13.59 -11.97
N ALA A 392 -0.14 -13.28 -11.11
CA ALA A 392 -0.91 -12.04 -11.19
C ALA A 392 -0.05 -10.75 -11.12
N THR A 393 1.20 -10.84 -10.66
CA THR A 393 2.19 -9.75 -10.65
C THR A 393 2.99 -9.62 -11.96
N GLY A 394 2.81 -10.54 -12.91
CA GLY A 394 3.48 -10.55 -14.22
C GLY A 394 4.80 -11.32 -14.27
N GLU A 395 5.22 -11.97 -13.17
CA GLU A 395 6.44 -12.78 -13.12
C GLU A 395 6.22 -14.17 -13.72
N LYS A 396 7.26 -14.80 -14.29
CA LYS A 396 7.16 -16.19 -14.79
C LYS A 396 6.91 -17.16 -13.62
N TYR A 397 5.84 -17.93 -13.73
CA TYR A 397 5.42 -18.89 -12.70
C TYR A 397 6.45 -20.02 -12.56
N GLY A 398 6.82 -20.36 -11.33
CA GLY A 398 7.83 -21.40 -11.03
C GLY A 398 9.28 -20.92 -10.94
N LYS A 399 9.52 -19.60 -10.96
CA LYS A 399 10.80 -18.98 -10.54
C LYS A 399 10.63 -18.29 -9.19
N SER A 400 10.44 -19.05 -8.11
CA SER A 400 10.41 -18.46 -6.77
C SER A 400 11.79 -17.93 -6.39
N ALA A 401 11.96 -16.64 -6.13
CA ALA A 401 13.11 -16.01 -5.44
C ALA A 401 14.48 -16.75 -5.58
N GLY A 402 14.89 -17.10 -6.80
CA GLY A 402 16.17 -17.74 -7.10
C GLY A 402 16.19 -19.26 -7.38
N ASN A 403 15.12 -20.03 -7.11
CA ASN A 403 15.08 -21.49 -7.38
C ASN A 403 13.87 -21.92 -8.25
N ALA A 404 14.13 -22.83 -9.19
CA ALA A 404 13.09 -23.50 -9.99
C ALA A 404 12.49 -24.69 -9.23
N ILE A 405 11.18 -24.91 -9.37
CA ILE A 405 10.49 -26.09 -8.80
C ILE A 405 10.64 -27.27 -9.77
N TRP A 406 11.43 -28.26 -9.38
CA TRP A 406 11.74 -29.44 -10.19
C TRP A 406 10.73 -30.56 -9.96
N LEU A 407 10.59 -31.46 -10.94
CA LEU A 407 9.77 -32.68 -10.80
C LEU A 407 10.53 -33.81 -10.11
N ASP A 408 11.86 -33.76 -10.12
CA ASP A 408 12.73 -34.73 -9.48
C ASP A 408 12.75 -34.54 -7.96
N THR A 409 12.45 -35.61 -7.23
CA THR A 409 12.39 -35.63 -5.76
C THR A 409 13.74 -35.37 -5.10
N ASP A 410 14.85 -35.63 -5.79
CA ASP A 410 16.21 -35.37 -5.29
C ASP A 410 16.56 -33.87 -5.36
N LYS A 411 15.82 -33.10 -6.17
CA LYS A 411 16.02 -31.65 -6.37
C LYS A 411 14.97 -30.78 -5.71
N THR A 412 13.73 -31.25 -5.68
CA THR A 412 12.63 -30.58 -4.99
C THR A 412 11.85 -31.64 -4.26
N SER A 413 11.82 -31.50 -2.94
CA SER A 413 11.09 -32.44 -2.10
C SER A 413 9.59 -32.45 -2.40
N VAL A 414 8.93 -33.59 -2.21
CA VAL A 414 7.47 -33.72 -2.37
C VAL A 414 6.72 -32.74 -1.48
N PHE A 415 7.27 -32.45 -0.29
CA PHE A 415 6.75 -31.42 0.61
C PHE A 415 6.83 -30.02 0.03
N GLU A 416 7.99 -29.58 -0.47
CA GLU A 416 8.14 -28.24 -1.06
C GLU A 416 7.32 -28.10 -2.34
N PHE A 417 7.22 -29.17 -3.13
CA PHE A 417 6.33 -29.23 -4.30
C PHE A 417 4.87 -28.99 -3.90
N TYR A 418 4.36 -29.70 -2.90
CA TYR A 418 3.01 -29.50 -2.36
C TYR A 418 2.81 -28.08 -1.79
N GLN A 419 3.76 -27.59 -0.99
CA GLN A 419 3.71 -26.25 -0.39
C GLN A 419 3.76 -25.13 -1.42
N PHE A 420 4.48 -25.31 -2.52
CA PHE A 420 4.50 -24.35 -3.63
C PHE A 420 3.09 -24.12 -4.18
N PHE A 421 2.35 -25.18 -4.52
CA PHE A 421 0.99 -25.06 -5.02
C PHE A 421 -0.01 -24.58 -3.96
N LEU A 422 0.16 -25.02 -2.71
CA LEU A 422 -0.67 -24.55 -1.59
C LEU A 422 -0.51 -23.04 -1.37
N ARG A 423 0.65 -22.45 -1.68
CA ARG A 423 0.94 -21.01 -1.52
C ARG A 423 0.42 -20.14 -2.67
N THR A 424 -0.15 -20.71 -3.72
CA THR A 424 -0.70 -19.97 -4.88
C THR A 424 -1.66 -18.84 -4.47
N ASP A 425 -1.50 -17.67 -5.11
CA ASP A 425 -2.39 -16.51 -4.98
C ASP A 425 -3.83 -16.87 -5.40
N ASP A 426 -4.82 -16.32 -4.70
CA ASP A 426 -6.24 -16.59 -4.99
C ASP A 426 -6.61 -16.22 -6.44
N ARG A 427 -5.94 -15.23 -7.03
CA ARG A 427 -6.18 -14.80 -8.43
C ARG A 427 -5.68 -15.79 -9.47
N ASP A 428 -4.71 -16.63 -9.10
CA ASP A 428 -4.03 -17.55 -10.03
C ASP A 428 -4.59 -18.98 -9.94
N VAL A 429 -5.21 -19.36 -8.81
CA VAL A 429 -5.58 -20.76 -8.50
C VAL A 429 -6.53 -21.39 -9.51
N GLU A 430 -7.53 -20.65 -10.03
CA GLU A 430 -8.49 -21.19 -11.00
C GLU A 430 -7.80 -21.56 -12.33
N LYS A 431 -6.91 -20.69 -12.81
CA LYS A 431 -6.14 -20.93 -14.03
C LYS A 431 -5.25 -22.17 -13.87
N LEU A 432 -4.65 -22.35 -12.70
CA LEU A 432 -3.79 -23.50 -12.41
C LEU A 432 -4.58 -24.79 -12.22
N LEU A 433 -5.77 -24.75 -11.60
CA LEU A 433 -6.68 -25.90 -11.53
C LEU A 433 -7.03 -26.39 -12.94
N LYS A 434 -7.33 -25.47 -13.85
CA LYS A 434 -7.61 -25.81 -15.26
C LYS A 434 -6.38 -26.34 -16.01
N GLY A 435 -5.17 -25.94 -15.62
CA GLY A 435 -3.93 -26.30 -16.32
C GLY A 435 -3.25 -27.57 -15.79
N PHE A 436 -3.37 -27.86 -14.51
CA PHE A 436 -2.60 -28.91 -13.81
C PHE A 436 -3.45 -29.99 -13.14
N THR A 437 -4.75 -30.02 -13.41
CA THR A 437 -5.63 -31.10 -12.94
C THR A 437 -6.43 -31.68 -14.11
N PHE A 438 -6.97 -32.87 -13.91
CA PHE A 438 -7.88 -33.50 -14.88
C PHE A 438 -9.36 -33.33 -14.49
N ARG A 439 -9.68 -32.39 -13.60
CA ARG A 439 -11.05 -32.11 -13.16
C ARG A 439 -11.88 -31.48 -14.26
N LYS A 440 -13.19 -31.70 -14.21
CA LYS A 440 -14.11 -31.06 -15.16
C LYS A 440 -14.25 -29.57 -14.85
N VAL A 441 -14.48 -28.76 -15.88
CA VAL A 441 -14.62 -27.30 -15.72
C VAL A 441 -15.76 -26.94 -14.77
N ASP A 442 -16.87 -27.70 -14.79
CA ASP A 442 -17.98 -27.49 -13.85
C ASP A 442 -17.59 -27.77 -12.40
N GLU A 443 -16.79 -28.82 -12.14
CA GLU A 443 -16.28 -29.11 -10.79
C GLU A 443 -15.33 -28.03 -10.30
N ILE A 444 -14.47 -27.50 -11.18
CA ILE A 444 -13.60 -26.37 -10.86
C ILE A 444 -14.42 -25.13 -10.50
N ARG A 445 -15.52 -24.86 -11.23
CA ARG A 445 -16.44 -23.75 -10.91
C ARG A 445 -17.06 -23.91 -9.52
N ASP A 446 -17.47 -25.12 -9.15
CA ASP A 446 -18.05 -25.40 -7.83
C ASP A 446 -17.01 -25.22 -6.71
N ILE A 447 -15.76 -25.69 -6.93
CA ILE A 447 -14.63 -25.48 -6.00
C ILE A 447 -14.33 -23.99 -5.82
N MET A 448 -14.34 -23.21 -6.90
CA MET A 448 -14.13 -21.76 -6.84
C MET A 448 -15.27 -21.05 -6.12
N ALA A 449 -16.52 -21.45 -6.35
CA ALA A 449 -17.67 -20.91 -5.63
C ALA A 449 -17.62 -21.21 -4.12
N GLU A 450 -17.08 -22.36 -3.71
CA GLU A 450 -16.82 -22.66 -2.30
C GLU A 450 -15.67 -21.81 -1.73
N HIS A 451 -14.59 -21.66 -2.50
CA HIS A 451 -13.44 -20.84 -2.10
C HIS A 451 -13.83 -19.36 -1.90
N GLU A 452 -14.63 -18.78 -2.79
CA GLU A 452 -15.11 -17.40 -2.70
C GLU A 452 -15.94 -17.12 -1.44
N LYS A 453 -16.71 -18.12 -0.96
CA LYS A 453 -17.46 -18.01 0.30
C LYS A 453 -16.55 -17.92 1.52
N SER A 454 -15.34 -18.48 1.46
CA SER A 454 -14.41 -18.53 2.58
C SER A 454 -12.94 -18.58 2.12
N PRO A 455 -12.39 -17.47 1.58
CA PRO A 455 -11.05 -17.47 0.98
C PRO A 455 -9.95 -17.90 1.97
N GLY A 456 -10.10 -17.54 3.25
CA GLY A 456 -9.17 -17.90 4.32
C GLY A 456 -8.98 -19.41 4.55
N MET A 457 -9.91 -20.26 4.10
CA MET A 457 -9.79 -21.72 4.18
C MET A 457 -8.90 -22.33 3.10
N ARG A 458 -8.62 -21.57 2.03
CA ARG A 458 -7.79 -21.95 0.87
C ARG A 458 -8.21 -23.27 0.23
N ALA A 459 -9.53 -23.47 0.09
CA ALA A 459 -10.11 -24.71 -0.44
C ALA A 459 -9.59 -25.06 -1.85
N ALA A 460 -9.61 -24.09 -2.77
CA ALA A 460 -9.12 -24.28 -4.14
C ALA A 460 -7.62 -24.64 -4.20
N GLN A 461 -6.78 -23.98 -3.39
CA GLN A 461 -5.34 -24.26 -3.36
C GLN A 461 -5.01 -25.64 -2.79
N LYS A 462 -5.79 -26.11 -1.80
CA LYS A 462 -5.64 -27.47 -1.27
C LYS A 462 -5.94 -28.50 -2.34
N VAL A 463 -7.06 -28.35 -3.05
CA VAL A 463 -7.42 -29.25 -4.14
C VAL A 463 -6.34 -29.27 -5.22
N LEU A 464 -5.86 -28.09 -5.64
CA LEU A 464 -4.79 -27.98 -6.63
C LEU A 464 -3.52 -28.71 -6.16
N ALA A 465 -3.07 -28.45 -4.93
CA ALA A 465 -1.86 -29.04 -4.38
C ALA A 465 -1.99 -30.56 -4.20
N GLU A 466 -3.15 -31.05 -3.75
CA GLU A 466 -3.42 -32.46 -3.58
C GLU A 466 -3.42 -33.20 -4.92
N ASP A 467 -4.18 -32.73 -5.90
CA ASP A 467 -4.30 -33.38 -7.21
C ASP A 467 -2.95 -33.47 -7.93
N ILE A 468 -2.21 -32.36 -8.03
CA ILE A 468 -0.95 -32.35 -8.77
C ILE A 468 0.14 -33.17 -8.07
N THR A 469 0.18 -33.15 -6.73
CA THR A 469 1.14 -33.96 -5.97
C THR A 469 0.82 -35.45 -6.11
N ALA A 470 -0.46 -35.83 -6.10
CA ALA A 470 -0.87 -37.21 -6.34
C ALA A 470 -0.53 -37.71 -7.75
N ILE A 471 -0.62 -36.84 -8.76
CA ILE A 471 -0.26 -37.18 -10.14
C ILE A 471 1.25 -37.39 -10.27
N MET A 472 2.06 -36.48 -9.68
CA MET A 472 3.51 -36.49 -9.88
C MET A 472 4.26 -37.46 -8.96
N HIS A 473 3.78 -37.62 -7.73
CA HIS A 473 4.48 -38.33 -6.66
C HIS A 473 3.64 -39.41 -6.01
N ASP A 474 2.58 -39.87 -6.68
CA ASP A 474 1.64 -40.89 -6.22
C ASP A 474 0.90 -40.56 -4.90
N GLN A 475 -0.01 -41.46 -4.50
CA GLN A 475 -0.82 -41.30 -3.29
C GLN A 475 -0.01 -41.41 -1.99
N ALA A 476 1.08 -42.18 -1.99
CA ALA A 476 1.97 -42.29 -0.84
C ALA A 476 2.79 -41.00 -0.67
N GLY A 477 3.30 -40.42 -1.76
CA GLY A 477 3.97 -39.11 -1.74
C GLY A 477 3.05 -37.98 -1.30
N LEU A 478 1.80 -37.94 -1.79
CA LEU A 478 0.81 -36.98 -1.31
C LEU A 478 0.55 -37.12 0.20
N LYS A 479 0.34 -38.35 0.67
CA LYS A 479 0.13 -38.60 2.11
C LYS A 479 1.30 -38.11 2.94
N ALA A 480 2.53 -38.39 2.51
CA ALA A 480 3.74 -37.92 3.18
C ALA A 480 3.80 -36.37 3.24
N ALA A 481 3.48 -35.67 2.14
CA ALA A 481 3.44 -34.20 2.12
C ALA A 481 2.34 -33.61 3.00
N LEU A 482 1.16 -34.24 3.05
CA LEU A 482 0.05 -33.84 3.92
C LEU A 482 0.39 -34.03 5.40
N ASP A 483 0.99 -35.17 5.75
CA ASP A 483 1.42 -35.47 7.12
C ASP A 483 2.54 -34.52 7.55
N ALA A 484 3.51 -34.25 6.67
CA ALA A 484 4.56 -33.24 6.87
C ALA A 484 3.96 -31.84 7.09
N THR A 485 3.02 -31.43 6.25
CA THR A 485 2.34 -30.12 6.34
C THR A 485 1.57 -29.97 7.65
N LYS A 486 0.79 -31.00 8.02
CA LYS A 486 0.04 -31.04 9.28
C LYS A 486 0.96 -31.03 10.49
N PHE A 487 2.14 -31.63 10.39
CA PHE A 487 3.12 -31.64 11.47
C PHE A 487 3.88 -30.32 11.58
N ILE A 488 4.37 -29.74 10.48
CA ILE A 488 5.14 -28.48 10.48
C ILE A 488 4.26 -27.27 10.83
N PHE A 489 2.98 -27.27 10.41
CA PHE A 489 2.09 -26.12 10.56
C PHE A 489 0.85 -26.38 11.45
N GLY A 490 0.56 -27.61 11.86
CA GLY A 490 -0.62 -27.97 12.66
C GLY A 490 -0.32 -28.43 14.09
N ASN A 491 -1.34 -28.41 14.95
CA ASN A 491 -1.30 -28.75 16.38
C ASN A 491 -1.35 -30.27 16.67
N LYS A 492 -0.75 -31.13 15.82
CA LYS A 492 -0.79 -32.58 16.08
C LYS A 492 0.35 -32.97 17.04
N SER A 493 -0.01 -33.38 18.24
CA SER A 493 0.85 -34.09 19.19
C SER A 493 0.74 -35.59 18.89
N GLY A 494 1.72 -36.16 18.19
CA GLY A 494 1.78 -37.61 17.92
C GLY A 494 3.22 -38.05 17.63
N PRO A 495 3.58 -39.31 17.93
CA PRO A 495 4.93 -39.81 17.68
C PRO A 495 5.16 -39.96 16.17
N VAL A 496 6.00 -39.09 15.61
CA VAL A 496 6.56 -39.22 14.26
C VAL A 496 8.00 -39.70 14.43
N THR A 497 8.42 -40.71 13.69
CA THR A 497 9.79 -41.20 13.79
C THR A 497 10.77 -40.23 13.13
N ALA A 498 12.04 -40.24 13.54
CA ALA A 498 13.04 -39.37 12.94
C ALA A 498 13.29 -39.71 11.47
N ASP A 499 13.26 -41.00 11.11
CA ASP A 499 13.48 -41.41 9.73
C ASP A 499 12.31 -40.95 8.85
N GLU A 500 11.06 -41.01 9.34
CA GLU A 500 9.89 -40.40 8.65
C GLU A 500 10.02 -38.87 8.52
N MET A 501 10.52 -38.20 9.55
CA MET A 501 10.69 -36.74 9.57
C MET A 501 11.80 -36.26 8.62
N LEU A 502 12.91 -36.99 8.50
CA LEU A 502 13.96 -36.72 7.51
C LEU A 502 13.45 -36.89 6.08
N CYS A 503 12.63 -37.90 5.84
CA CYS A 503 11.98 -38.10 4.54
C CYS A 503 10.94 -37.00 4.23
N MET A 504 10.28 -36.45 5.24
CA MET A 504 9.22 -35.43 5.12
C MET A 504 9.71 -33.97 5.12
N ALA A 505 10.88 -33.68 5.73
CA ALA A 505 11.37 -32.32 5.95
C ALA A 505 11.78 -31.58 4.67
N GLY A 506 12.06 -32.30 3.59
CA GLY A 506 12.32 -31.71 2.28
C GLY A 506 13.41 -30.64 2.28
N ASP A 507 13.09 -29.46 1.73
CA ASP A 507 13.99 -28.29 1.63
C ASP A 507 13.98 -27.37 2.88
N VAL A 508 13.38 -27.81 3.99
CA VAL A 508 13.48 -27.08 5.26
C VAL A 508 14.98 -26.96 5.59
N PRO A 509 15.51 -25.76 5.93
CA PRO A 509 16.92 -25.59 6.24
C PRO A 509 17.38 -26.55 7.34
N MET A 510 18.24 -27.51 6.98
CA MET A 510 18.79 -28.52 7.88
C MET A 510 20.24 -28.23 8.19
N THR A 511 20.68 -28.58 9.39
CA THR A 511 22.08 -28.49 9.80
C THR A 511 22.47 -29.76 10.54
N ALA A 512 23.41 -30.52 10.00
CA ALA A 512 23.95 -31.70 10.68
C ALA A 512 24.86 -31.25 11.83
N LEU A 513 24.57 -31.73 13.04
CA LEU A 513 25.33 -31.42 14.25
C LEU A 513 25.62 -32.72 15.02
N SER A 514 26.80 -32.82 15.62
CA SER A 514 27.14 -33.98 16.45
C SER A 514 26.26 -34.03 17.70
N ARG A 515 26.01 -35.22 18.25
CA ARG A 515 25.18 -35.37 19.45
C ARG A 515 25.72 -34.57 20.66
N ALA A 516 27.05 -34.43 20.75
CA ALA A 516 27.73 -33.62 21.77
C ALA A 516 27.58 -32.10 21.56
N ASP A 517 27.33 -31.68 20.32
CA ASP A 517 27.08 -30.28 19.94
C ASP A 517 25.63 -29.83 20.12
N VAL A 518 24.72 -30.78 20.36
CA VAL A 518 23.28 -30.52 20.54
C VAL A 518 22.88 -30.72 21.99
N LEU A 519 23.19 -31.87 22.59
CA LEU A 519 22.81 -32.17 23.97
C LEU A 519 23.47 -31.23 24.97
N ASN A 520 22.72 -30.81 25.99
CA ASN A 520 23.11 -29.87 27.04
C ASN A 520 23.51 -28.46 26.54
N LYS A 521 23.32 -28.15 25.24
CA LYS A 521 23.51 -26.80 24.70
C LYS A 521 22.21 -26.01 24.77
N PHE A 522 22.33 -24.68 24.89
CA PHE A 522 21.17 -23.81 24.93
C PHE A 522 20.51 -23.72 23.55
N VAL A 523 19.17 -23.76 23.52
CA VAL A 523 18.37 -23.59 22.30
C VAL A 523 18.73 -22.31 21.56
N VAL A 524 19.07 -21.25 22.30
CA VAL A 524 19.56 -19.97 21.75
C VAL A 524 20.86 -20.12 20.96
N ASP A 525 21.79 -20.91 21.48
CA ASP A 525 23.08 -21.12 20.82
C ASP A 525 22.89 -21.97 19.56
N LEU A 526 21.99 -22.95 19.65
CA LEU A 526 21.61 -23.81 18.55
C LEU A 526 20.91 -23.02 17.43
N ALA A 527 19.94 -22.16 17.76
CA ALA A 527 19.18 -21.33 16.82
C ALA A 527 20.06 -20.44 15.94
N VAL A 528 21.17 -19.95 16.49
CA VAL A 528 22.14 -19.13 15.76
C VAL A 528 23.06 -20.01 14.92
N ARG A 529 23.48 -21.14 15.49
CA ARG A 529 24.36 -22.10 14.81
C ARG A 529 23.68 -22.70 13.57
N VAL A 530 22.38 -22.93 13.61
CA VAL A 530 21.59 -23.45 12.48
C VAL A 530 21.03 -22.34 11.57
N GLY A 531 21.40 -21.07 11.81
CA GLY A 531 20.97 -19.94 10.98
C GLY A 531 19.50 -19.51 11.12
N ALA A 532 18.73 -20.14 12.03
CA ALA A 532 17.34 -19.78 12.29
C ALA A 532 17.20 -18.36 12.88
N ALA A 533 18.22 -17.86 13.58
CA ALA A 533 18.31 -16.47 14.03
C ALA A 533 19.70 -15.90 13.72
N LYS A 534 19.79 -14.63 13.28
CA LYS A 534 21.07 -14.01 12.89
C LYS A 534 21.99 -13.77 14.09
N SER A 535 21.45 -13.73 15.32
CA SER A 535 22.26 -13.59 16.53
C SER A 535 21.59 -14.18 17.78
N LYS A 536 22.38 -14.48 18.82
CA LYS A 536 21.87 -15.02 20.09
C LYS A 536 20.91 -14.04 20.77
N ALA A 537 21.17 -12.73 20.60
CA ALA A 537 20.30 -11.68 21.10
C ALA A 537 18.96 -11.63 20.37
N GLU A 538 18.97 -11.84 19.05
CA GLU A 538 17.76 -11.93 18.24
C GLU A 538 16.93 -13.16 18.59
N CYS A 539 17.54 -14.35 18.70
CA CYS A 539 16.84 -15.56 19.12
C CYS A 539 16.21 -15.38 20.51
N ARG A 540 16.94 -14.83 21.48
CA ARG A 540 16.40 -14.52 22.82
C ARG A 540 15.23 -13.53 22.76
N ARG A 541 15.24 -12.57 21.83
CA ARG A 541 14.14 -11.63 21.61
C ARG A 541 12.91 -12.34 21.03
N LEU A 542 13.12 -13.27 20.09
CA LEU A 542 12.07 -14.05 19.45
C LEU A 542 11.48 -15.08 20.42
N ILE A 543 12.29 -15.78 21.23
CA ILE A 543 11.83 -16.65 22.33
C ILE A 543 10.96 -15.84 23.29
N LYS A 544 11.44 -14.67 23.73
CA LYS A 544 10.67 -13.74 24.59
C LYS A 544 9.40 -13.20 23.95
N GLY A 545 9.36 -13.08 22.62
CA GLY A 545 8.20 -12.64 21.84
C GLY A 545 7.22 -13.77 21.51
N GLY A 546 7.47 -15.00 21.97
CA GLY A 546 6.67 -16.17 21.60
C GLY A 546 6.83 -16.60 20.15
N GLY A 547 7.86 -16.09 19.49
CA GLY A 547 8.17 -16.38 18.11
C GLY A 547 8.89 -17.70 17.92
N VAL A 548 9.53 -18.29 18.94
CA VAL A 548 10.38 -19.50 18.80
C VAL A 548 9.73 -20.76 19.35
N TYR A 549 9.72 -21.82 18.54
CA TYR A 549 9.18 -23.15 18.87
C TYR A 549 10.25 -24.22 18.63
N LEU A 550 10.23 -25.29 19.43
CA LEU A 550 11.06 -26.49 19.35
C LEU A 550 10.12 -27.72 19.24
N ASN A 551 10.20 -28.51 18.17
CA ASN A 551 9.25 -29.62 17.90
C ASN A 551 7.77 -29.20 18.06
N ASN A 552 7.42 -28.01 17.59
CA ASN A 552 6.11 -27.35 17.77
C ASN A 552 5.70 -26.98 19.20
N GLU A 553 6.51 -27.32 20.20
CA GLU A 553 6.36 -26.80 21.55
C GLU A 553 7.01 -25.44 21.66
N ARG A 554 6.33 -24.49 22.30
CA ARG A 554 6.86 -23.14 22.44
C ARG A 554 8.06 -23.16 23.39
N VAL A 555 9.17 -22.55 22.97
CA VAL A 555 10.33 -22.39 23.84
C VAL A 555 10.02 -21.29 24.86
N GLU A 556 9.86 -21.66 26.13
CA GLU A 556 9.48 -20.71 27.19
C GLU A 556 10.68 -19.97 27.81
N THR A 557 11.86 -20.60 27.80
CA THR A 557 13.03 -20.07 28.50
C THR A 557 14.27 -19.99 27.62
N ASN A 558 15.02 -18.90 27.77
CA ASN A 558 16.32 -18.70 27.10
C ASN A 558 17.42 -19.63 27.63
N THR A 559 17.15 -20.32 28.74
CA THR A 559 18.03 -21.28 29.41
C THR A 559 17.68 -22.72 29.07
N LEU A 560 16.66 -22.97 28.23
CA LEU A 560 16.31 -24.32 27.82
C LEU A 560 17.53 -24.96 27.17
N ARG A 561 17.98 -26.06 27.77
CA ARG A 561 19.00 -26.93 27.22
C ARG A 561 18.32 -28.05 26.46
N VAL A 562 18.87 -28.42 25.31
CA VAL A 562 18.36 -29.58 24.58
C VAL A 562 18.77 -30.82 25.37
N GLU A 563 17.80 -31.68 25.64
CA GLU A 563 17.94 -32.92 26.41
C GLU A 563 17.58 -34.08 25.50
N THR A 564 17.92 -35.31 25.90
CA THR A 564 17.65 -36.49 25.07
C THR A 564 16.16 -36.69 24.79
N SER A 565 15.29 -36.26 25.70
CA SER A 565 13.83 -36.25 25.55
C SER A 565 13.32 -35.28 24.49
N HIS A 566 14.08 -34.23 24.17
CA HIS A 566 13.73 -33.26 23.13
C HIS A 566 14.13 -33.75 21.72
N LEU A 567 14.89 -34.84 21.62
CA LEU A 567 15.27 -35.41 20.34
C LEU A 567 14.23 -36.41 19.87
N ILE A 568 13.65 -36.17 18.70
CA ILE A 568 12.76 -37.11 18.02
C ILE A 568 13.61 -38.33 17.62
N ASP A 569 13.24 -39.52 18.10
CA ASP A 569 14.01 -40.79 18.07
C ASP A 569 15.51 -40.68 18.39
N GLY A 570 15.89 -39.71 19.22
CA GLY A 570 17.30 -39.47 19.53
C GLY A 570 18.14 -38.93 18.36
N LYS A 571 17.51 -38.56 17.23
CA LYS A 571 18.19 -38.15 15.99
C LYS A 571 17.87 -36.72 15.53
N LEU A 572 16.66 -36.20 15.76
CA LEU A 572 16.18 -34.93 15.16
C LEU A 572 15.62 -33.90 16.13
N LEU A 573 15.66 -32.63 15.70
CA LEU A 573 15.17 -31.47 16.44
C LEU A 573 14.67 -30.38 15.47
N MET A 574 13.41 -29.94 15.59
CA MET A 574 12.81 -28.90 14.73
C MET A 574 12.75 -27.54 15.45
N MET A 575 13.01 -26.44 14.74
CA MET A 575 12.89 -25.08 15.29
C MET A 575 12.12 -24.11 14.35
N ARG A 576 11.20 -23.27 14.86
CA ARG A 576 10.35 -22.32 14.08
C ARG A 576 10.38 -20.89 14.65
N ILE A 577 10.36 -19.82 13.80
CA ILE A 577 10.45 -18.38 14.18
C ILE A 577 9.36 -17.48 13.51
N ALA A 578 8.73 -16.50 14.21
CA ALA A 578 7.76 -15.50 13.64
C ALA A 578 8.00 -14.00 14.03
N GLN A 579 7.55 -13.01 13.23
CA GLN A 579 7.74 -11.53 13.41
C GLN A 579 6.43 -10.67 13.36
N VAL A 580 6.37 -9.46 13.98
CA VAL A 580 5.17 -8.55 14.02
C VAL A 580 5.52 -7.03 14.05
N SER A 581 4.81 -6.17 13.27
CA SER A 581 4.77 -4.66 13.40
C SER A 581 3.62 -3.90 12.64
N MET A 582 2.34 -4.33 12.68
CA MET A 582 1.24 -3.70 11.89
C MET A 582 0.39 -2.61 12.61
N ALA A 583 0.52 -2.45 13.93
CA ALA A 583 -0.40 -1.63 14.75
C ALA A 583 -0.35 -0.12 14.49
N THR A 584 0.85 0.39 14.22
CA THR A 584 1.11 1.83 14.20
C THR A 584 0.71 2.46 12.86
N LEU A 585 0.96 1.75 11.76
CA LEU A 585 0.56 2.19 10.42
C LEU A 585 -0.95 2.38 10.30
N ALA A 586 -1.72 1.53 10.98
CA ALA A 586 -3.18 1.59 10.98
C ALA A 586 -3.75 2.91 11.54
N ARG A 587 -3.04 3.58 12.47
CA ARG A 587 -3.52 4.81 13.09
C ARG A 587 -3.26 6.06 12.25
N ALA A 588 -2.18 6.07 11.47
CA ALA A 588 -1.86 7.19 10.59
C ALA A 588 -2.93 7.36 9.50
N ALA A 589 -3.48 6.24 9.01
CA ALA A 589 -4.55 6.22 8.01
C ALA A 589 -5.87 6.86 8.51
N LEU A 590 -6.18 6.77 9.80
CA LEU A 590 -7.45 7.28 10.36
C LEU A 590 -7.60 8.80 10.30
N LEU A 591 -6.50 9.54 10.49
CA LEU A 591 -6.53 11.01 10.44
C LEU A 591 -6.62 11.54 9.00
N ALA A 592 -6.15 10.75 8.02
CA ALA A 592 -6.20 11.13 6.60
C ALA A 592 -7.58 10.88 5.97
N ILE A 593 -8.37 9.95 6.50
CA ILE A 593 -9.69 9.58 5.93
C ILE A 593 -10.63 10.77 5.91
N ASP A 594 -10.79 11.49 7.02
CA ASP A 594 -11.75 12.61 7.09
C ASP A 594 -11.38 13.72 6.10
N SER A 595 -10.09 14.04 5.96
CA SER A 595 -9.60 15.01 4.97
C SER A 595 -9.83 14.57 3.52
N VAL A 596 -9.70 13.27 3.23
CA VAL A 596 -9.98 12.73 1.89
C VAL A 596 -11.46 12.90 1.54
N PHE A 597 -12.38 12.51 2.43
CA PHE A 597 -13.81 12.62 2.16
C PHE A 597 -14.30 14.08 2.10
N LEU A 598 -13.81 14.94 3.00
CA LEU A 598 -14.14 16.36 2.99
C LEU A 598 -13.57 17.08 1.76
N GLY A 599 -12.41 16.67 1.27
CA GLY A 599 -11.84 17.18 0.02
C GLY A 599 -12.70 16.88 -1.22
N HIS A 600 -13.48 15.79 -1.20
CA HIS A 600 -14.42 15.47 -2.28
C HIS A 600 -15.79 16.16 -2.13
N LEU A 601 -16.10 16.73 -0.96
CA LEU A 601 -17.31 17.52 -0.73
C LEU A 601 -17.15 18.96 -1.24
N GLY A 602 -16.00 19.57 -0.97
CA GLY A 602 -15.70 20.92 -1.45
C GLY A 602 -14.52 21.57 -0.73
N ILE A 603 -13.98 22.63 -1.35
CA ILE A 603 -12.80 23.34 -0.85
C ILE A 603 -13.11 24.07 0.46
N LYS A 604 -14.32 24.61 0.63
CA LYS A 604 -14.74 25.34 1.83
C LYS A 604 -14.90 24.41 3.04
N GLU A 605 -15.44 23.22 2.82
CA GLU A 605 -15.63 22.15 3.81
C GLU A 605 -14.28 21.65 4.34
N LEU A 606 -13.34 21.38 3.44
CA LEU A 606 -11.98 20.97 3.82
C LEU A 606 -11.23 22.08 4.57
N ALA A 607 -11.36 23.33 4.12
CA ALA A 607 -10.75 24.49 4.78
C ALA A 607 -11.33 24.69 6.19
N ALA A 608 -12.64 24.59 6.35
CA ALA A 608 -13.32 24.71 7.64
C ALA A 608 -12.86 23.63 8.64
N ALA A 609 -12.78 22.37 8.21
CA ALA A 609 -12.31 21.29 9.08
C ALA A 609 -10.83 21.45 9.47
N SER A 610 -9.98 21.86 8.52
CA SER A 610 -8.55 22.10 8.78
C SER A 610 -8.33 23.27 9.74
N LEU A 611 -9.10 24.36 9.57
CA LEU A 611 -9.05 25.53 10.45
C LEU A 611 -9.56 25.21 11.86
N ALA A 612 -10.63 24.42 11.97
CA ALA A 612 -11.10 23.90 13.26
C ALA A 612 -10.04 23.02 13.93
N GLN A 613 -9.39 22.13 13.18
CA GLN A 613 -8.32 21.25 13.70
C GLN A 613 -7.11 22.05 14.22
N LEU A 614 -6.75 23.15 13.56
CA LEU A 614 -5.64 24.01 13.97
C LEU A 614 -5.77 24.50 15.42
N TRP A 615 -6.99 24.88 15.81
CA TRP A 615 -7.28 25.42 17.16
C TRP A 615 -7.74 24.38 18.16
N THR A 616 -8.26 23.25 17.71
CA THR A 616 -8.71 22.16 18.59
C THR A 616 -7.59 21.17 18.96
N SER A 617 -6.58 21.01 18.11
CA SER A 617 -5.47 20.06 18.32
C SER A 617 -4.61 20.36 19.56
N PRO A 618 -4.21 21.61 19.88
CA PRO A 618 -3.35 21.87 21.04
C PRO A 618 -3.94 21.37 22.36
N ALA A 619 -5.24 21.64 22.60
CA ALA A 619 -5.92 21.22 23.83
C ALA A 619 -6.08 19.69 23.92
N LEU A 620 -6.49 19.03 22.82
CA LEU A 620 -6.66 17.58 22.80
C LEU A 620 -5.32 16.85 22.95
N TYR A 621 -4.29 17.28 22.22
CA TYR A 621 -2.97 16.64 22.26
C TYR A 621 -2.26 16.81 23.59
N ALA A 622 -2.49 17.91 24.32
CA ALA A 622 -2.00 18.06 25.69
C ALA A 622 -2.50 16.92 26.60
N VAL A 623 -3.82 16.70 26.63
CA VAL A 623 -4.42 15.64 27.46
C VAL A 623 -4.06 14.25 26.94
N TRP A 624 -4.04 14.06 25.62
CA TRP A 624 -3.61 12.79 25.01
C TRP A 624 -2.16 12.44 25.35
N ALA A 625 -1.25 13.42 25.30
CA ALA A 625 0.15 13.23 25.63
C ALA A 625 0.33 12.89 27.12
N SER A 626 -0.51 13.44 28.00
CA SER A 626 -0.52 13.10 29.43
C SER A 626 -0.74 11.59 29.67
N ALA A 627 -1.54 10.93 28.82
CA ALA A 627 -1.73 9.48 28.89
C ALA A 627 -0.43 8.71 28.62
N SER A 628 0.47 9.23 27.76
CA SER A 628 1.76 8.61 27.46
C SER A 628 2.65 8.41 28.68
N ALA A 629 2.37 9.10 29.80
CA ALA A 629 2.97 8.81 31.10
C ALA A 629 2.73 7.35 31.54
N LEU A 630 1.63 6.72 31.12
CA LEU A 630 1.33 5.31 31.36
C LEU A 630 2.36 4.38 30.72
N ASN A 631 2.86 4.67 29.50
CA ASN A 631 3.92 3.87 28.88
C ASN A 631 5.16 3.78 29.78
N THR A 632 5.52 4.91 30.43
CA THR A 632 6.63 4.98 31.37
C THR A 632 6.29 4.35 32.71
N LEU A 633 5.25 4.82 33.40
CA LEU A 633 4.93 4.41 34.77
C LEU A 633 4.42 2.95 34.84
N CYS A 634 3.57 2.53 33.91
CA CYS A 634 3.14 1.15 33.80
C CYS A 634 4.32 0.27 33.38
N GLY A 635 5.14 0.70 32.42
CA GLY A 635 6.33 -0.05 32.00
C GLY A 635 7.35 -0.24 33.13
N GLN A 636 7.61 0.80 33.92
CA GLN A 636 8.52 0.73 35.07
C GLN A 636 7.99 -0.17 36.18
N SER A 637 6.74 0.03 36.62
CA SER A 637 6.10 -0.81 37.66
C SER A 637 5.98 -2.28 37.23
N TRP A 638 5.59 -2.50 35.98
CA TRP A 638 5.47 -3.83 35.41
C TRP A 638 6.83 -4.54 35.29
N GLY A 639 7.86 -3.84 34.79
CA GLY A 639 9.23 -4.37 34.73
C GLY A 639 9.80 -4.70 36.10
N ALA A 640 9.43 -3.92 37.11
CA ALA A 640 9.88 -4.04 38.49
C ALA A 640 9.24 -5.21 39.26
N GLY A 641 8.12 -5.77 38.80
CA GLY A 641 7.39 -6.83 39.52
C GLY A 641 6.13 -6.36 40.23
N ASN A 642 5.89 -5.06 40.34
CA ASN A 642 4.75 -4.50 41.06
C ASN A 642 3.54 -4.31 40.11
N GLN A 643 2.87 -5.43 39.81
CA GLN A 643 1.74 -5.46 38.87
C GLN A 643 0.51 -4.72 39.40
N GLU A 644 0.29 -4.71 40.72
CA GLU A 644 -0.80 -3.95 41.33
C GLU A 644 -0.64 -2.45 41.10
N LEU A 645 0.58 -1.94 41.27
CA LEU A 645 0.89 -0.53 41.00
C LEU A 645 0.69 -0.17 39.52
N THR A 646 0.92 -1.11 38.59
CA THR A 646 0.57 -0.93 37.16
C THR A 646 -0.93 -0.67 36.97
N GLY A 647 -1.81 -1.39 37.68
CA GLY A 647 -3.25 -1.14 37.66
C GLY A 647 -3.66 0.18 38.35
N VAL A 648 -2.94 0.60 39.39
CA VAL A 648 -3.16 1.91 40.04
C VAL A 648 -2.80 3.05 39.08
N TRP A 649 -1.72 2.94 38.32
CA TRP A 649 -1.37 3.95 37.31
C TRP A 649 -2.42 4.05 36.22
N LEU A 650 -3.00 2.94 35.76
CA LEU A 650 -4.13 2.96 34.84
C LEU A 650 -5.33 3.73 35.43
N GLN A 651 -5.66 3.55 36.71
CA GLN A 651 -6.75 4.30 37.37
C GLN A 651 -6.48 5.80 37.37
N PHE A 652 -5.25 6.23 37.72
CA PHE A 652 -4.86 7.64 37.63
C PHE A 652 -4.99 8.18 36.21
N GLY A 653 -4.50 7.41 35.22
CA GLY A 653 -4.65 7.77 33.81
C GLY A 653 -6.10 8.00 33.42
N LEU A 654 -6.98 7.03 33.69
CA LEU A 654 -8.41 7.12 33.36
C LEU A 654 -9.11 8.30 34.06
N VAL A 655 -8.87 8.50 35.35
CA VAL A 655 -9.49 9.60 36.13
C VAL A 655 -9.01 10.95 35.61
N ILE A 656 -7.68 11.13 35.48
CA ILE A 656 -7.10 12.42 35.06
C ILE A 656 -7.53 12.76 33.63
N THR A 657 -7.50 11.81 32.69
CA THR A 657 -7.92 12.10 31.32
C THR A 657 -9.42 12.39 31.23
N THR A 658 -10.25 11.76 32.06
CA THR A 658 -11.70 12.03 32.10
C THR A 658 -11.99 13.43 32.66
N VAL A 659 -11.33 13.82 33.76
CA VAL A 659 -11.47 15.16 34.34
C VAL A 659 -10.97 16.22 33.35
N LEU A 660 -9.81 15.99 32.72
CA LEU A 660 -9.25 16.91 31.74
C LEU A 660 -9.99 16.92 30.40
N SER A 661 -10.85 15.94 30.10
CA SER A 661 -11.68 16.00 28.89
C SER A 661 -12.75 17.11 28.96
N VAL A 662 -13.20 17.48 30.15
CA VAL A 662 -14.22 18.54 30.35
C VAL A 662 -13.73 19.91 29.87
N PRO A 663 -12.57 20.43 30.33
CA PRO A 663 -12.06 21.70 29.82
C PRO A 663 -11.71 21.65 28.33
N VAL A 664 -11.28 20.50 27.78
CA VAL A 664 -11.06 20.34 26.34
C VAL A 664 -12.38 20.40 25.57
N LEU A 665 -13.44 19.80 26.10
CA LEU A 665 -14.78 19.90 25.51
C LEU A 665 -15.27 21.35 25.52
N LEU A 666 -15.14 22.05 26.64
CA LEU A 666 -15.47 23.49 26.72
C LEU A 666 -14.65 24.31 25.71
N TRP A 667 -13.35 24.01 25.57
CA TRP A 667 -12.50 24.65 24.56
C TRP A 667 -13.08 24.47 23.14
N TYR A 668 -13.42 23.23 22.74
CA TYR A 668 -13.99 22.95 21.41
C TYR A 668 -15.29 23.71 21.13
N TRP A 669 -16.09 23.94 22.17
CA TRP A 669 -17.34 24.70 22.07
C TRP A 669 -17.13 26.21 21.96
N CYS A 670 -16.02 26.72 22.51
CA CYS A 670 -15.62 28.13 22.44
C CYS A 670 -14.71 28.47 21.25
N VAL A 671 -14.28 27.49 20.45
CA VAL A 671 -13.39 27.72 19.29
C VAL A 671 -13.96 28.73 18.30
N GLY A 672 -15.29 28.83 18.14
CA GLY A 672 -15.93 29.82 17.27
C GLY A 672 -15.46 31.26 17.52
N CYS A 673 -15.30 31.65 18.79
CA CYS A 673 -14.82 33.00 19.16
C CYS A 673 -13.36 33.23 18.75
N ILE A 674 -12.55 32.18 18.67
CA ILE A 674 -11.14 32.25 18.24
C ILE A 674 -11.05 32.29 16.71
N LEU A 675 -11.96 31.58 16.03
CA LEU A 675 -12.03 31.52 14.57
C LEU A 675 -12.36 32.87 13.93
N GLU A 676 -13.16 33.71 14.59
CA GLU A 676 -13.45 35.09 14.17
C GLU A 676 -12.18 35.95 14.04
N TYR A 677 -11.11 35.64 14.77
CA TYR A 677 -9.82 36.32 14.63
C TYR A 677 -8.92 35.72 13.53
N SER A 678 -9.28 34.54 13.00
CA SER A 678 -8.45 33.79 12.05
C SER A 678 -8.90 33.97 10.59
N THR A 679 -10.18 34.24 10.34
CA THR A 679 -10.73 34.44 9.00
C THR A 679 -11.96 35.34 9.06
N ASP A 680 -12.20 36.13 8.01
CA ASP A 680 -13.38 36.99 7.87
C ASP A 680 -14.55 36.30 7.11
N ASP A 681 -14.37 35.05 6.66
CA ASP A 681 -15.41 34.30 5.92
C ASP A 681 -16.46 33.70 6.89
N PRO A 682 -17.70 34.23 6.92
CA PRO A 682 -18.71 33.81 7.88
C PRO A 682 -19.18 32.36 7.66
N GLU A 683 -19.11 31.85 6.43
CA GLU A 683 -19.53 30.49 6.09
C GLU A 683 -18.51 29.47 6.59
N VAL A 684 -17.22 29.75 6.40
CA VAL A 684 -16.12 28.90 6.91
C VAL A 684 -16.10 28.88 8.44
N ILE A 685 -16.34 30.03 9.10
CA ILE A 685 -16.45 30.09 10.57
C ILE A 685 -17.62 29.24 11.07
N ALA A 686 -18.79 29.32 10.41
CA ALA A 686 -19.96 28.55 10.78
C ALA A 686 -19.75 27.03 10.61
N LEU A 687 -19.15 26.60 9.50
CA LEU A 687 -18.79 25.21 9.23
C LEU A 687 -17.75 24.70 10.23
N ALA A 688 -16.69 25.47 10.49
CA ALA A 688 -15.62 25.11 11.41
C ALA A 688 -16.10 25.01 12.86
N THR A 689 -17.00 25.93 13.28
CA THR A 689 -17.64 25.89 14.61
C THR A 689 -18.57 24.69 14.75
N THR A 690 -19.32 24.36 13.70
CA THR A 690 -20.19 23.16 13.69
C THR A 690 -19.33 21.90 13.77
N PHE A 691 -18.25 21.84 12.98
CA PHE A 691 -17.29 20.74 13.01
C PHE A 691 -16.69 20.54 14.40
N SER A 692 -16.16 21.60 15.03
CA SER A 692 -15.55 21.48 16.37
C SER A 692 -16.55 21.01 17.43
N ARG A 693 -17.79 21.51 17.41
CA ARG A 693 -18.83 21.10 18.35
C ARG A 693 -19.22 19.63 18.18
N VAL A 694 -19.38 19.15 16.95
CA VAL A 694 -19.75 17.74 16.69
C VAL A 694 -18.59 16.81 17.03
N VAL A 695 -17.36 17.13 16.60
CA VAL A 695 -16.16 16.33 16.91
C VAL A 695 -15.87 16.27 18.41
N SER A 696 -16.34 17.24 19.22
CA SER A 696 -16.16 17.21 20.68
C SER A 696 -16.66 15.92 21.34
N GLY A 697 -17.65 15.24 20.74
CA GLY A 697 -18.13 13.92 21.18
C GLY A 697 -17.09 12.80 21.09
N SER A 698 -15.97 13.01 20.38
CA SER A 698 -14.88 12.04 20.22
C SER A 698 -13.78 12.17 21.28
N ILE A 699 -13.77 13.25 22.07
CA ILE A 699 -12.67 13.58 23.01
C ILE A 699 -12.54 12.47 24.07
N LEU A 700 -13.61 12.21 24.82
CA LEU A 700 -13.60 11.22 25.89
C LEU A 700 -13.24 9.80 25.39
N PRO A 701 -13.92 9.22 24.37
CA PRO A 701 -13.60 7.87 23.93
C PRO A 701 -12.18 7.74 23.36
N THR A 702 -11.67 8.77 22.68
CA THR A 702 -10.28 8.80 22.20
C THR A 702 -9.27 8.73 23.34
N LEU A 703 -9.52 9.47 24.43
CA LEU A 703 -8.65 9.48 25.60
C LEU A 703 -8.72 8.15 26.38
N LEU A 704 -9.93 7.59 26.56
CA LEU A 704 -10.12 6.29 27.20
C LEU A 704 -9.41 5.17 26.44
N TYR A 705 -9.54 5.15 25.11
CA TYR A 705 -8.83 4.20 24.25
C TYR A 705 -7.31 4.36 24.39
N CYS A 706 -6.81 5.60 24.45
CA CYS A 706 -5.40 5.87 24.62
C CYS A 706 -4.84 5.25 25.91
N CYS A 707 -5.52 5.49 27.03
CA CYS A 707 -5.15 4.93 28.34
C CYS A 707 -5.13 3.40 28.32
N LEU A 708 -6.20 2.77 27.83
CA LEU A 708 -6.30 1.30 27.78
C LEU A 708 -5.25 0.69 26.86
N ARG A 709 -5.03 1.29 25.69
CA ARG A 709 -4.03 0.85 24.72
C ARG A 709 -2.63 0.93 25.30
N GLN A 710 -2.23 2.06 25.87
CA GLN A 710 -0.88 2.26 26.41
C GLN A 710 -0.61 1.36 27.61
N TYR A 711 -1.62 1.12 28.44
CA TYR A 711 -1.56 0.11 29.50
C TYR A 711 -1.28 -1.29 28.96
N LEU A 712 -2.02 -1.75 27.95
CA LEU A 712 -1.79 -3.05 27.31
C LEU A 712 -0.42 -3.12 26.61
N GLN A 713 0.01 -2.04 25.96
CA GLN A 713 1.31 -1.95 25.29
C GLN A 713 2.47 -1.99 26.30
N ALA A 714 2.34 -1.32 27.45
CA ALA A 714 3.31 -1.40 28.54
C ALA A 714 3.47 -2.83 29.07
N MET A 715 2.36 -3.60 29.09
CA MET A 715 2.32 -5.03 29.39
C MET A 715 2.64 -5.94 28.20
N GLY A 716 3.08 -5.40 27.05
CA GLY A 716 3.54 -6.18 25.89
C GLY A 716 2.42 -6.86 25.10
N ILE A 717 1.16 -6.54 25.38
CA ILE A 717 -0.02 -7.10 24.70
C ILE A 717 -0.36 -6.21 23.51
N LEU A 718 0.21 -6.53 22.35
CA LEU A 718 0.15 -5.68 21.16
C LEU A 718 -0.99 -6.05 20.20
N LEU A 719 -1.24 -7.35 19.99
CA LEU A 719 -2.14 -7.84 18.95
C LEU A 719 -3.57 -7.24 19.00
N PRO A 720 -4.24 -7.15 20.17
CA PRO A 720 -5.60 -6.59 20.22
C PRO A 720 -5.63 -5.13 19.79
N THR A 721 -4.62 -4.36 20.20
CA THR A 721 -4.51 -2.95 19.83
C THR A 721 -4.25 -2.76 18.33
N THR A 722 -3.50 -3.68 17.71
CA THR A 722 -3.28 -3.71 16.26
C THR A 722 -4.57 -3.97 15.50
N VAL A 723 -5.29 -5.03 15.88
CA VAL A 723 -6.52 -5.45 15.19
C VAL A 723 -7.59 -4.38 15.31
N VAL A 724 -7.84 -3.86 16.51
CA VAL A 724 -8.80 -2.77 16.73
C VAL A 724 -8.41 -1.53 15.92
N GLY A 725 -7.11 -1.20 15.87
CA GLY A 725 -6.61 -0.11 15.04
C GLY A 725 -6.94 -0.29 13.55
N VAL A 726 -6.62 -1.45 12.98
CA VAL A 726 -6.90 -1.75 11.55
C VAL A 726 -8.40 -1.74 11.26
N VAL A 727 -9.21 -2.40 12.08
CA VAL A 727 -10.67 -2.45 11.89
C VAL A 727 -11.27 -1.04 11.99
N SER A 728 -10.74 -0.19 12.87
CA SER A 728 -11.26 1.18 13.01
C SER A 728 -11.06 2.03 11.75
N ILE A 729 -10.07 1.75 10.89
CA ILE A 729 -9.91 2.40 9.58
C ILE A 729 -11.14 2.12 8.70
N PHE A 730 -11.54 0.85 8.62
CA PHE A 730 -12.70 0.44 7.82
C PHE A 730 -14.00 0.99 8.40
N VAL A 731 -14.12 1.03 9.74
CA VAL A 731 -15.26 1.67 10.40
C VAL A 731 -15.31 3.17 10.07
N ALA A 732 -14.19 3.87 10.11
CA ALA A 732 -14.13 5.30 9.78
C ALA A 732 -14.43 5.58 8.30
N ALA A 733 -13.84 4.83 7.37
CA ALA A 733 -14.08 4.98 5.94
C ALA A 733 -15.54 4.62 5.56
N GLY A 734 -16.05 3.52 6.10
CA GLY A 734 -17.45 3.10 5.90
C GLY A 734 -18.43 4.11 6.49
N SER A 735 -18.19 4.59 7.71
CA SER A 735 -19.05 5.60 8.34
C SER A 735 -19.03 6.92 7.58
N ASN A 736 -17.86 7.39 7.11
CA ASN A 736 -17.76 8.58 6.27
C ASN A 736 -18.56 8.40 4.98
N SER A 737 -18.38 7.27 4.27
CA SER A 737 -19.10 7.00 3.02
C SER A 737 -20.62 7.01 3.21
N VAL A 738 -21.13 6.34 4.25
CA VAL A 738 -22.57 6.26 4.51
C VAL A 738 -23.13 7.59 5.00
N LEU A 739 -22.48 8.24 5.98
CA LEU A 739 -23.00 9.44 6.60
C LEU A 739 -22.90 10.67 5.70
N ILE A 740 -21.94 10.71 4.78
CA ILE A 740 -21.80 11.83 3.84
C ILE A 740 -22.74 11.65 2.65
N TYR A 741 -22.69 10.50 1.97
CA TYR A 741 -23.37 10.29 0.68
C TYR A 741 -24.73 9.59 0.79
N GLY A 742 -25.04 8.97 1.93
CA GLY A 742 -26.27 8.23 2.15
C GLY A 742 -26.26 6.81 1.57
N ILE A 743 -27.31 6.05 1.89
CA ILE A 743 -27.55 4.70 1.35
C ILE A 743 -29.03 4.59 0.97
N GLY A 744 -29.31 4.11 -0.25
CA GLY A 744 -30.67 3.85 -0.73
C GLY A 744 -31.48 5.15 -0.86
N SER A 745 -32.59 5.26 -0.14
CA SER A 745 -33.47 6.44 -0.14
C SER A 745 -33.02 7.56 0.81
N TRP A 746 -31.99 7.32 1.64
CA TRP A 746 -31.48 8.32 2.57
C TRP A 746 -30.37 9.13 1.92
N HIS A 747 -30.51 10.46 1.90
CA HIS A 747 -29.66 11.38 1.15
C HIS A 747 -28.35 11.78 1.87
N GLY A 748 -28.03 11.15 3.01
CA GLY A 748 -26.85 11.49 3.82
C GLY A 748 -26.99 12.81 4.59
N LEU A 749 -25.95 13.15 5.37
CA LEU A 749 -25.85 14.36 6.19
C LEU A 749 -24.85 15.39 5.61
N GLY A 750 -24.28 15.12 4.44
CA GLY A 750 -23.28 15.99 3.80
C GLY A 750 -22.08 16.25 4.71
N PHE A 751 -21.68 17.51 4.86
CA PHE A 751 -20.53 17.93 5.67
C PHE A 751 -20.55 17.41 7.11
N ILE A 752 -21.72 17.44 7.77
CA ILE A 752 -21.87 17.00 9.17
C ILE A 752 -21.67 15.49 9.32
N GLY A 753 -21.83 14.73 8.22
CA GLY A 753 -21.59 13.29 8.21
C GLY A 753 -20.15 12.91 8.58
N SER A 754 -19.15 13.70 8.18
CA SER A 754 -17.74 13.43 8.47
C SER A 754 -17.38 13.52 9.96
N PRO A 755 -17.64 14.64 10.68
CA PRO A 755 -17.34 14.70 12.11
C PRO A 755 -18.15 13.68 12.94
N ILE A 756 -19.37 13.31 12.51
CA ILE A 756 -20.12 12.20 13.14
C ILE A 756 -19.41 10.87 12.90
N ALA A 757 -18.89 10.61 11.69
CA ALA A 757 -18.11 9.41 11.40
C ALA A 757 -16.87 9.32 12.30
N THR A 758 -16.17 10.43 12.54
CA THR A 758 -15.05 10.50 13.50
C THR A 758 -15.50 10.12 14.91
N VAL A 759 -16.65 10.62 15.37
CA VAL A 759 -17.22 10.27 16.68
C VAL A 759 -17.54 8.77 16.74
N VAL A 760 -18.20 8.20 15.72
CA VAL A 760 -18.53 6.77 15.65
C VAL A 760 -17.27 5.91 15.72
N ALA A 761 -16.26 6.21 14.90
CA ALA A 761 -14.99 5.47 14.91
C ALA A 761 -14.26 5.59 16.25
N SER A 762 -14.31 6.78 16.88
CA SER A 762 -13.68 7.01 18.19
C SER A 762 -14.32 6.20 19.31
N TRP A 763 -15.64 5.98 19.29
CA TRP A 763 -16.34 5.14 20.27
C TRP A 763 -16.13 3.65 20.04
N PHE A 764 -16.02 3.22 18.78
CA PHE A 764 -15.73 1.82 18.45
C PHE A 764 -14.41 1.35 19.09
N GLN A 765 -13.35 2.16 19.04
CA GLN A 765 -12.01 1.78 19.50
C GLN A 765 -11.94 1.36 20.99
N PRO A 766 -12.35 2.20 21.98
CA PRO A 766 -12.31 1.82 23.38
C PRO A 766 -13.31 0.70 23.68
N LEU A 767 -14.48 0.68 23.05
CA LEU A 767 -15.48 -0.36 23.27
C LEU A 767 -15.00 -1.74 22.80
N ALA A 768 -14.43 -1.82 21.60
CA ALA A 768 -13.87 -3.06 21.06
C ALA A 768 -12.67 -3.53 21.89
N LEU A 769 -11.77 -2.61 22.24
CA LEU A 769 -10.59 -2.95 23.04
C LEU A 769 -10.97 -3.37 24.46
N PHE A 770 -11.94 -2.70 25.08
CA PHE A 770 -12.46 -3.07 26.40
C PHE A 770 -13.17 -4.42 26.35
N SER A 771 -14.07 -4.63 25.39
CA SER A 771 -14.80 -5.89 25.24
C SER A 771 -13.85 -7.08 25.03
N TYR A 772 -12.84 -6.92 24.17
CA TYR A 772 -11.88 -7.99 23.94
C TYR A 772 -10.92 -8.20 25.12
N ALA A 773 -10.26 -7.13 25.59
CA ALA A 773 -9.18 -7.24 26.58
C ALA A 773 -9.70 -7.46 28.00
N ILE A 774 -10.84 -6.88 28.35
CA ILE A 774 -11.39 -6.91 29.71
C ILE A 774 -12.48 -7.98 29.84
N LEU A 775 -13.47 -8.01 28.93
CA LEU A 775 -14.62 -8.93 29.04
C LEU A 775 -14.33 -10.33 28.49
N TYR A 776 -13.62 -10.47 27.37
CA TYR A 776 -13.39 -11.77 26.75
C TYR A 776 -12.09 -12.45 27.24
N LYS A 777 -10.94 -11.77 27.13
CA LYS A 777 -9.63 -12.33 27.51
C LYS A 777 -9.22 -12.05 28.96
N HIS A 778 -9.95 -11.19 29.68
CA HIS A 778 -9.70 -10.88 31.08
C HIS A 778 -8.25 -10.46 31.43
N TYR A 779 -7.55 -9.75 30.54
CA TYR A 779 -6.16 -9.30 30.75
C TYR A 779 -5.99 -8.40 31.97
N HIS A 780 -7.04 -7.67 32.36
CA HIS A 780 -7.03 -6.85 33.57
C HIS A 780 -6.69 -7.64 34.82
N ARG A 781 -7.07 -8.92 34.93
CA ARG A 781 -6.79 -9.76 36.12
C ARG A 781 -5.30 -9.91 36.45
N ARG A 782 -4.39 -9.53 35.55
CA ARG A 782 -2.94 -9.58 35.76
C ARG A 782 -2.38 -8.40 36.55
N ALA A 783 -3.04 -7.24 36.50
CA ALA A 783 -2.49 -6.01 37.09
C ALA A 783 -3.57 -5.07 37.65
N TRP A 784 -4.81 -5.15 37.16
CA TRP A 784 -5.92 -4.31 37.60
C TRP A 784 -7.10 -5.17 38.07
N TYR A 785 -7.20 -5.32 39.40
CA TYR A 785 -8.23 -6.12 40.07
C TYR A 785 -9.56 -5.37 40.30
N GLY A 786 -9.71 -4.18 39.71
CA GLY A 786 -10.85 -3.29 39.89
C GLY A 786 -10.47 -1.94 40.48
N TRP A 787 -11.47 -1.07 40.64
CA TRP A 787 -11.28 0.25 41.24
C TRP A 787 -10.92 0.14 42.71
N ASN A 788 -9.81 0.80 43.11
CA ASN A 788 -9.38 0.85 44.50
C ASN A 788 -9.13 2.31 44.89
N ILE A 789 -10.14 2.94 45.47
CA ILE A 789 -10.10 4.36 45.88
C ILE A 789 -9.01 4.59 46.94
N HIS A 790 -8.76 3.61 47.82
CA HIS A 790 -7.74 3.72 48.86
C HIS A 790 -6.31 3.74 48.29
N ALA A 791 -6.10 3.22 47.08
CA ALA A 791 -4.81 3.26 46.40
C ALA A 791 -4.48 4.63 45.77
N LEU A 792 -5.47 5.54 45.67
CA LEU A 792 -5.33 6.90 45.10
C LEU A 792 -4.84 7.89 46.16
N THR A 793 -3.59 7.77 46.57
CA THR A 793 -2.99 8.69 47.55
C THR A 793 -2.46 9.97 46.90
N LEU A 794 -2.43 11.07 47.66
CA LEU A 794 -1.88 12.36 47.20
C LEU A 794 -0.40 12.24 46.79
N CYS A 795 0.36 11.36 47.43
CA CYS A 795 1.75 11.08 47.09
C CYS A 795 1.88 10.47 45.68
N ARG A 796 1.08 9.45 45.37
CA ARG A 796 1.06 8.82 44.04
C ARG A 796 0.51 9.75 42.97
N LEU A 797 -0.49 10.57 43.28
CA LEU A 797 -0.97 11.63 42.38
C LEU A 797 0.16 12.60 42.01
N ARG A 798 0.93 13.07 43.00
CA ARG A 798 2.08 13.95 42.76
C ARG A 798 3.16 13.28 41.90
N SER A 799 3.41 11.99 42.10
CA SER A 799 4.34 11.21 41.27
C SER A 799 3.85 11.07 39.82
N TYR A 800 2.56 10.80 39.61
CA TYR A 800 1.96 10.75 38.27
C TYR A 800 2.06 12.11 37.57
N LEU A 801 1.65 13.20 38.23
CA LEU A 801 1.67 14.55 37.68
C LEU A 801 3.10 15.06 37.39
N ARG A 802 4.11 14.60 38.13
CA ARG A 802 5.53 14.91 37.85
C ARG A 802 5.97 14.38 36.49
N VAL A 803 5.38 13.29 36.01
CA VAL A 803 5.67 12.70 34.68
C VAL A 803 4.67 13.21 33.64
N ALA A 804 3.37 13.15 33.92
CA ALA A 804 2.32 13.51 32.97
C ALA A 804 2.24 15.01 32.69
N GLY A 805 2.48 15.87 33.69
CA GLY A 805 2.40 17.33 33.56
C GLY A 805 3.37 17.88 32.51
N PRO A 806 4.69 17.62 32.61
CA PRO A 806 5.66 18.10 31.62
C PRO A 806 5.43 17.54 30.22
N ILE A 807 5.00 16.27 30.09
CA ILE A 807 4.65 15.68 28.79
C ILE A 807 3.45 16.41 28.17
N SER A 808 2.41 16.68 28.98
CA SER A 808 1.22 17.43 28.57
C SER A 808 1.58 18.86 28.14
N SER A 809 2.34 19.58 28.96
CA SER A 809 2.78 20.93 28.68
C SER A 809 3.66 21.00 27.43
N ASN A 810 4.56 20.04 27.24
CA ASN A 810 5.39 19.97 26.04
C ASN A 810 4.53 19.88 24.78
N SER A 811 3.54 18.98 24.78
CA SER A 811 2.65 18.80 23.65
C SER A 811 1.80 20.05 23.38
N PHE A 812 1.24 20.68 24.42
CA PHE A 812 0.48 21.92 24.28
C PHE A 812 1.31 23.05 23.66
N VAL A 813 2.48 23.32 24.26
CA VAL A 813 3.38 24.42 23.87
C VAL A 813 3.91 24.23 22.45
N SER A 814 4.20 22.99 22.04
CA SER A 814 4.70 22.68 20.70
C SER A 814 3.60 22.83 19.65
N ASN A 815 2.40 22.30 19.90
CA ASN A 815 1.28 22.40 18.97
C ASN A 815 0.76 23.85 18.82
N LEU A 816 0.78 24.63 19.91
CA LEU A 816 0.43 26.04 19.85
C LEU A 816 1.40 26.84 18.97
N ALA A 817 2.71 26.59 19.10
CA ALA A 817 3.68 27.23 18.23
C ALA A 817 3.56 26.81 16.77
N ASN A 818 3.22 25.55 16.48
CA ASN A 818 2.93 25.10 15.11
C ASN A 818 1.73 25.86 14.51
N ALA A 819 0.69 26.13 15.31
CA ALA A 819 -0.43 26.97 14.87
C ALA A 819 0.01 28.41 14.55
N LEU A 820 0.94 28.98 15.33
CA LEU A 820 1.50 30.30 15.06
C LEU A 820 2.38 30.32 13.79
N VAL A 821 3.17 29.28 13.52
CA VAL A 821 3.93 29.16 12.26
C VAL A 821 2.99 29.10 11.05
N ALA A 822 1.83 28.43 11.17
CA ALA A 822 0.81 28.45 10.12
C ALA A 822 0.26 29.87 9.86
N LEU A 823 0.14 30.72 10.89
CA LEU A 823 -0.23 32.13 10.71
C LEU A 823 0.89 32.95 10.04
N VAL A 824 2.16 32.63 10.28
CA VAL A 824 3.28 33.24 9.54
C VAL A 824 3.22 32.86 8.06
N ALA A 825 2.94 31.58 7.76
CA ALA A 825 2.70 31.13 6.38
C ALA A 825 1.52 31.89 5.74
N ALA A 826 0.47 32.20 6.52
CA ALA A 826 -0.67 32.97 6.05
C ALA A 826 -0.31 34.39 5.59
N LYS A 827 0.63 35.04 6.28
CA LYS A 827 1.14 36.37 5.87
C LYS A 827 1.97 36.35 4.59
N LEU A 828 2.50 35.20 4.18
CA LEU A 828 3.29 35.06 2.96
C LEU A 828 2.42 34.84 1.70
N GLY A 829 1.12 34.67 1.86
CA GLY A 829 0.15 34.59 0.76
C GLY A 829 -0.51 33.21 0.62
N ALA A 830 -1.70 33.19 0.00
CA ALA A 830 -2.57 32.02 -0.06
C ALA A 830 -1.92 30.77 -0.69
N ARG A 831 -1.06 30.94 -1.70
CA ARG A 831 -0.32 29.83 -2.33
C ARG A 831 0.67 29.16 -1.37
N ILE A 832 1.31 29.93 -0.51
CA ILE A 832 2.26 29.41 0.49
C ILE A 832 1.52 28.66 1.59
N ILE A 833 0.31 29.11 1.97
CA ILE A 833 -0.57 28.38 2.90
C ILE A 833 -0.91 27.00 2.35
N ALA A 834 -1.36 26.93 1.10
CA ALA A 834 -1.70 25.67 0.45
C ALA A 834 -0.49 24.74 0.34
N ALA A 835 0.68 25.26 -0.05
CA ALA A 835 1.91 24.47 -0.12
C ALA A 835 2.31 23.95 1.27
N ASN A 836 2.23 24.81 2.30
CA ASN A 836 2.53 24.43 3.67
C ASN A 836 1.59 23.34 4.20
N ALA A 837 0.30 23.38 3.84
CA ALA A 837 -0.67 22.36 4.23
C ALA A 837 -0.36 21.00 3.61
N VAL A 838 0.01 20.95 2.31
CA VAL A 838 0.41 19.71 1.62
C VAL A 838 1.65 19.11 2.29
N VAL A 839 2.70 19.91 2.49
CA VAL A 839 3.95 19.43 3.10
C VAL A 839 3.72 19.03 4.57
N SER A 840 2.89 19.74 5.32
CA SER A 840 2.53 19.39 6.71
C SER A 840 1.70 18.10 6.81
N SER A 841 0.87 17.80 5.80
CA SER A 841 0.12 16.54 5.72
C SER A 841 1.07 15.36 5.50
N LEU A 842 2.06 15.52 4.62
CA LEU A 842 3.13 14.54 4.41
C LEU A 842 3.97 14.35 5.68
N TRP A 843 4.32 15.45 6.37
CA TRP A 843 5.01 15.40 7.67
C TRP A 843 4.26 14.55 8.68
N SER A 844 2.95 14.79 8.83
CA SER A 844 2.11 14.08 9.80
C SER A 844 2.05 12.58 9.56
N LEU A 845 2.06 12.14 8.30
CA LEU A 845 2.10 10.72 7.92
C LEU A 845 3.43 10.06 8.36
N LEU A 846 4.56 10.72 8.10
CA LEU A 846 5.88 10.23 8.48
C LEU A 846 6.10 10.28 10.01
N TRP A 847 5.65 11.35 10.65
CA TRP A 847 5.67 11.51 12.10
C TRP A 847 5.01 10.34 12.84
N ALA A 848 3.83 9.91 12.38
CA ALA A 848 3.11 8.80 12.98
C ALA A 848 3.89 7.48 12.94
N LEU A 849 4.65 7.25 11.88
CA LEU A 849 5.54 6.09 11.76
C LEU A 849 6.68 6.16 12.79
N PHE A 850 7.37 7.31 12.86
CA PHE A 850 8.48 7.51 13.79
C PHE A 850 8.03 7.44 15.25
N TRP A 851 6.87 8.02 15.57
CA TRP A 851 6.25 7.92 16.90
C TRP A 851 6.05 6.47 17.35
N GLY A 852 5.70 5.56 16.43
CA GLY A 852 5.59 4.13 16.72
C GLY A 852 6.87 3.52 17.28
N TYR A 853 8.01 3.84 16.66
CA TYR A 853 9.34 3.41 17.10
C TYR A 853 9.76 4.07 18.41
N GLY A 854 9.49 5.37 18.56
CA GLY A 854 9.74 6.12 19.80
C GLY A 854 8.99 5.54 20.99
N CYS A 855 7.69 5.27 20.84
CA CYS A 855 6.84 4.66 21.85
C CYS A 855 7.32 3.25 22.25
N ALA A 856 7.67 2.41 21.26
CA ALA A 856 8.23 1.08 21.53
C ALA A 856 9.55 1.17 22.33
N THR A 857 10.41 2.13 21.98
CA THR A 857 11.67 2.37 22.70
C THR A 857 11.40 2.84 24.13
N GLN A 858 10.50 3.80 24.32
CA GLN A 858 10.06 4.31 25.63
C GLN A 858 9.61 3.16 26.54
N ILE A 859 8.71 2.30 26.07
CA ILE A 859 8.17 1.17 26.84
C ILE A 859 9.28 0.17 27.21
N ARG A 860 10.20 -0.12 26.28
CA ARG A 860 11.29 -1.08 26.53
C ARG A 860 12.31 -0.54 27.52
N VAL A 861 12.69 0.72 27.40
CA VAL A 861 13.58 1.40 28.36
C VAL A 861 12.94 1.41 29.75
N ALA A 862 11.66 1.81 29.84
CA ALA A 862 10.90 1.80 31.09
C ALA A 862 10.87 0.41 31.75
N ASN A 863 10.55 -0.64 30.98
CA ASN A 863 10.52 -2.03 31.47
C ASN A 863 11.90 -2.52 31.95
N TYR A 864 12.97 -2.23 31.22
CA TYR A 864 14.32 -2.68 31.60
C TYR A 864 14.88 -1.93 32.81
N LEU A 865 14.60 -0.63 32.93
CA LEU A 865 14.98 0.14 34.11
C LEU A 865 14.18 -0.30 35.33
N GLY A 866 12.88 -0.54 35.19
CA GLY A 866 12.05 -1.14 36.24
C GLY A 866 12.60 -2.48 36.73
N ALA A 867 13.04 -3.33 35.79
CA ALA A 867 13.68 -4.60 36.10
C ALA A 867 15.11 -4.47 36.68
N GLY A 868 15.68 -3.26 36.75
CA GLY A 868 17.06 -3.04 37.18
C GLY A 868 18.11 -3.59 36.25
N LYS A 869 17.87 -3.53 34.94
CA LYS A 869 18.80 -3.97 33.90
C LYS A 869 19.24 -2.77 33.07
N PRO A 870 20.03 -1.83 33.64
CA PRO A 870 20.45 -0.59 33.00
C PRO A 870 21.23 -0.81 31.70
N GLU A 871 22.08 -1.84 31.64
CA GLU A 871 22.78 -2.18 30.40
C GLU A 871 21.84 -2.55 29.24
N LEU A 872 20.76 -3.29 29.52
CA LEU A 872 19.79 -3.66 28.48
C LEU A 872 18.97 -2.44 28.04
N ALA A 873 18.65 -1.53 28.97
CA ALA A 873 18.03 -0.25 28.65
C ALA A 873 18.93 0.59 27.73
N ARG A 874 20.23 0.69 28.02
CA ARG A 874 21.19 1.40 27.17
C ARG A 874 21.33 0.77 25.78
N ARG A 875 21.47 -0.56 25.71
CA ARG A 875 21.60 -1.28 24.43
C ARG A 875 20.34 -1.20 23.59
N ILE A 876 19.14 -1.23 24.18
CA ILE A 876 17.89 -1.10 23.41
C ILE A 876 17.73 0.31 22.86
N THR A 877 18.13 1.35 23.60
CA THR A 877 18.16 2.73 23.10
C THR A 877 19.11 2.85 21.91
N GLY A 878 20.33 2.31 22.00
CA GLY A 878 21.29 2.31 20.90
C GLY A 878 20.80 1.55 19.66
N LEU A 879 20.20 0.37 19.84
CA LEU A 879 19.58 -0.39 18.74
C LEU A 879 18.42 0.38 18.12
N GLY A 880 17.62 1.06 18.93
CA GLY A 880 16.55 1.94 18.49
C GLY A 880 17.05 2.99 17.50
N PHE A 881 18.12 3.74 17.85
CA PHE A 881 18.72 4.73 16.95
C PHE A 881 19.17 4.12 15.62
N ILE A 882 19.82 2.95 15.64
CA ILE A 882 20.27 2.27 14.41
C ILE A 882 19.07 1.87 13.54
N CYS A 883 18.03 1.28 14.13
CA CYS A 883 16.83 0.89 13.38
C CYS A 883 16.12 2.11 12.78
N THR A 884 16.00 3.20 13.54
CA THR A 884 15.43 4.45 13.03
C THR A 884 16.24 5.02 11.88
N MET A 885 17.58 4.94 11.92
CA MET A 885 18.42 5.37 10.80
C MET A 885 18.18 4.60 9.52
N VAL A 886 18.02 3.28 9.59
CA VAL A 886 17.69 2.47 8.42
C VAL A 886 16.34 2.90 7.81
N VAL A 887 15.34 3.13 8.67
CA VAL A 887 14.00 3.57 8.23
C VAL A 887 14.03 4.98 7.64
N VAL A 888 14.77 5.90 8.25
CA VAL A 888 14.95 7.28 7.74
C VAL A 888 15.60 7.26 6.36
N VAL A 889 16.69 6.50 6.18
CA VAL A 889 17.37 6.39 4.88
C VAL A 889 16.43 5.81 3.82
N PHE A 890 15.64 4.80 4.17
CA PHE A 890 14.65 4.23 3.26
C PHE A 890 13.59 5.25 2.85
N ILE A 891 12.98 5.96 3.81
CA ILE A 891 11.94 6.97 3.54
C ILE A 891 12.50 8.15 2.75
N ALA A 892 13.69 8.63 3.10
CA ALA A 892 14.38 9.67 2.35
C ALA A 892 14.58 9.26 0.90
N THR A 893 15.08 8.04 0.66
CA THR A 893 15.30 7.50 -0.69
C THR A 893 14.00 7.41 -1.49
N VAL A 894 12.94 6.86 -0.89
CA VAL A 894 11.62 6.73 -1.56
C VAL A 894 11.03 8.11 -1.87
N THR A 895 11.10 9.04 -0.93
CA THR A 895 10.55 10.39 -1.09
C THR A 895 11.32 11.20 -2.14
N SER A 896 12.64 11.01 -2.25
CA SER A 896 13.47 11.63 -3.29
C SER A 896 13.23 11.03 -4.68
N ILE A 897 12.95 9.72 -4.81
CA ILE A 897 12.71 9.06 -6.10
C ILE A 897 11.30 9.34 -6.63
N LEU A 898 10.31 9.41 -5.74
CA LEU A 898 8.90 9.55 -6.09
C LEU A 898 8.35 10.96 -5.81
N ASP A 899 9.20 11.98 -5.76
CA ASP A 899 8.88 13.35 -5.39
C ASP A 899 7.65 13.93 -6.15
N ASN A 900 7.61 13.72 -7.47
CA ASN A 900 6.51 14.11 -8.34
C ASN A 900 5.22 13.35 -8.03
N ARG A 901 5.32 12.04 -7.82
CA ARG A 901 4.15 11.18 -7.67
C ARG A 901 3.53 11.30 -6.28
N ILE A 902 4.32 11.50 -5.24
CA ILE A 902 3.84 11.64 -3.86
C ILE A 902 3.10 12.97 -3.69
N ILE A 903 3.65 14.07 -4.21
CA ILE A 903 3.01 15.39 -4.10
C ILE A 903 1.78 15.48 -5.01
N ALA A 904 1.80 14.82 -6.18
CA ALA A 904 0.64 14.74 -7.07
C ALA A 904 -0.57 14.00 -6.48
N LEU A 905 -0.40 13.25 -5.38
CA LEU A 905 -1.54 12.68 -4.64
C LEU A 905 -2.38 13.76 -3.93
N PHE A 906 -1.78 14.91 -3.63
CA PHE A 906 -2.42 15.97 -2.86
C PHE A 906 -2.88 17.15 -3.72
N THR A 907 -2.30 17.36 -4.91
CA THR A 907 -2.71 18.43 -5.83
C THR A 907 -2.33 18.13 -7.28
N THR A 908 -3.16 18.60 -8.22
CA THR A 908 -2.88 18.58 -9.67
C THR A 908 -2.42 19.93 -10.23
N ASP A 909 -2.31 20.95 -9.37
CA ASP A 909 -1.84 22.29 -9.76
C ASP A 909 -0.30 22.29 -9.92
N GLU A 910 0.17 22.49 -11.16
CA GLU A 910 1.60 22.50 -11.50
C GLU A 910 2.37 23.62 -10.79
N GLU A 911 1.74 24.76 -10.56
CA GLU A 911 2.35 25.89 -9.87
C GLU A 911 2.53 25.57 -8.38
N LEU A 912 1.52 24.98 -7.73
CA LEU A 912 1.61 24.56 -6.33
C LEU A 912 2.64 23.43 -6.11
N LEU A 913 2.69 22.48 -7.06
CA LEU A 913 3.64 21.37 -7.05
C LEU A 913 5.09 21.88 -7.11
N THR A 914 5.34 22.92 -7.91
CA THR A 914 6.65 23.57 -8.00
C THR A 914 7.05 24.24 -6.67
N THR A 915 6.10 24.89 -5.98
CA THR A 915 6.33 25.49 -4.66
C THR A 915 6.65 24.44 -3.58
N CYS A 916 5.98 23.29 -3.59
CA CYS A 916 6.24 22.20 -2.65
C CYS A 916 7.61 21.56 -2.86
N LYS A 917 8.01 21.34 -4.12
CA LYS A 917 9.33 20.77 -4.47
C LYS A 917 10.50 21.58 -3.98
N LEU A 918 10.37 22.91 -3.97
CA LEU A 918 11.43 23.82 -3.53
C LEU A 918 11.91 23.49 -2.10
N VAL A 919 11.01 22.97 -1.26
CA VAL A 919 11.27 22.74 0.17
C VAL A 919 11.52 21.26 0.48
N LEU A 920 11.25 20.36 -0.45
CA LEU A 920 11.36 18.92 -0.24
C LEU A 920 12.74 18.44 0.25
N PRO A 921 13.88 18.99 -0.21
CA PRO A 921 15.19 18.62 0.34
C PRO A 921 15.34 18.98 1.82
N ILE A 922 14.86 20.16 2.22
CA ILE A 922 14.88 20.62 3.63
C ILE A 922 13.97 19.73 4.47
N PHE A 923 12.79 19.41 3.95
CA PHE A 923 11.81 18.53 4.57
C PHE A 923 12.39 17.14 4.88
N ILE A 924 13.09 16.51 3.92
CA ILE A 924 13.65 15.16 4.09
C ILE A 924 14.70 15.14 5.21
N ILE A 925 15.57 16.16 5.24
CA ILE A 925 16.59 16.27 6.28
C ILE A 925 15.94 16.52 7.65
N ALA A 926 14.95 17.42 7.70
CA ALA A 926 14.21 17.72 8.93
C ALA A 926 13.47 16.48 9.47
N CYS A 927 12.84 15.68 8.59
CA CYS A 927 12.21 14.41 8.96
C CYS A 927 13.21 13.42 9.56
N GLY A 928 14.43 13.37 9.02
CA GLY A 928 15.49 12.51 9.55
C GLY A 928 15.90 12.89 10.97
N PHE A 929 16.02 14.19 11.24
CA PHE A 929 16.28 14.68 12.60
C PHE A 929 15.08 14.45 13.53
N GLU A 930 13.86 14.70 13.09
CA GLU A 930 12.67 14.44 13.90
C GLU A 930 12.56 12.95 14.30
N ALA A 931 12.88 12.03 13.39
CA ALA A 931 12.89 10.61 13.72
C ALA A 931 13.90 10.26 14.83
N MET A 932 15.10 10.87 14.81
CA MET A 932 16.09 10.74 15.89
C MET A 932 15.60 11.39 17.19
N GLU A 933 14.99 12.57 17.09
CA GLU A 933 14.43 13.34 18.20
C GLU A 933 13.39 12.51 18.95
N ILE A 934 12.43 11.94 18.23
CA ILE A 934 11.32 11.15 18.79
C ILE A 934 11.87 9.95 19.56
N LEU A 935 12.93 9.32 19.05
CA LEU A 935 13.56 8.19 19.73
C LEU A 935 14.34 8.62 20.98
N GLY A 936 15.06 9.74 20.90
CA GLY A 936 15.76 10.34 22.04
C GLY A 936 14.80 10.76 23.14
N ALA A 937 13.74 11.47 22.78
CA ALA A 937 12.65 11.86 23.67
C ALA A 937 11.95 10.64 24.27
N GLY A 938 11.68 9.61 23.47
CA GLY A 938 11.10 8.34 23.93
C GLY A 938 11.98 7.64 24.96
N ALA A 939 13.29 7.57 24.71
CA ALA A 939 14.24 7.01 25.67
C ALA A 939 14.27 7.80 26.98
N LEU A 940 14.43 9.13 26.93
CA LEU A 940 14.45 10.01 28.11
C LEU A 940 13.14 9.92 28.92
N THR A 941 12.01 9.95 28.23
CA THR A 941 10.68 9.82 28.83
C THR A 941 10.49 8.45 29.48
N GLY A 942 11.05 7.39 28.90
CA GLY A 942 11.07 6.05 29.49
C GLY A 942 11.84 5.96 30.82
N MET A 943 12.78 6.89 31.06
CA MET A 943 13.53 7.04 32.33
C MET A 943 12.91 8.07 33.27
N SER A 944 11.73 8.60 32.94
CA SER A 944 11.07 9.71 33.65
C SER A 944 11.82 11.04 33.61
N GLN A 945 12.76 11.24 32.67
CA GLN A 945 13.51 12.50 32.47
C GLN A 945 12.72 13.50 31.60
N VAL A 946 11.45 13.72 31.93
CA VAL A 946 10.50 14.49 31.11
C VAL A 946 10.74 15.99 31.12
N GLN A 947 11.42 16.51 32.15
CA GLN A 947 11.74 17.94 32.27
C GLN A 947 12.77 18.39 31.25
N THR A 948 13.78 17.55 30.98
CA THR A 948 14.76 17.81 29.93
C THR A 948 14.08 17.89 28.57
N VAL A 949 13.18 16.95 28.27
CA VAL A 949 12.40 16.93 27.03
C VAL A 949 11.55 18.20 26.90
N PHE A 950 10.84 18.59 27.96
CA PHE A 950 10.01 19.80 27.97
C PHE A 950 10.81 21.07 27.68
N TRP A 951 11.88 21.35 28.45
CA TRP A 951 12.62 22.60 28.31
C TRP A 951 13.36 22.69 26.98
N THR A 952 14.00 21.60 26.54
CA THR A 952 14.65 21.55 25.23
C THR A 952 13.66 21.83 24.10
N SER A 953 12.50 21.17 24.12
CA SER A 953 11.48 21.35 23.09
C SER A 953 10.84 22.74 23.12
N ALA A 954 10.54 23.28 24.32
CA ALA A 954 10.00 24.64 24.47
C ALA A 954 10.97 25.70 23.92
N ILE A 955 12.25 25.61 24.27
CA ILE A 955 13.30 26.50 23.75
C ILE A 955 13.43 26.35 22.23
N ALA A 956 13.52 25.12 21.73
CA ALA A 956 13.66 24.87 20.31
C ALA A 956 12.48 25.43 19.51
N THR A 957 11.26 25.28 20.01
CA THR A 957 10.07 25.67 19.26
C THR A 957 9.83 27.19 19.33
N TRP A 958 9.99 27.81 20.50
CA TRP A 958 9.67 29.22 20.69
C TRP A 958 10.84 30.17 20.45
N LEU A 959 12.07 29.76 20.75
CA LEU A 959 13.25 30.60 20.64
C LEU A 959 14.10 30.29 19.39
N VAL A 960 13.87 29.15 18.73
CA VAL A 960 14.57 28.80 17.48
C VAL A 960 13.60 28.77 16.28
N ASN A 961 12.58 27.90 16.29
CA ASN A 961 11.69 27.74 15.13
C ASN A 961 10.97 29.05 14.77
N LEU A 962 10.19 29.61 15.70
CA LEU A 962 9.35 30.78 15.43
C LEU A 962 10.14 32.01 14.97
N PRO A 963 11.28 32.38 15.61
CA PRO A 963 12.09 33.52 15.15
C PRO A 963 12.74 33.26 13.79
N VAL A 964 13.27 32.05 13.54
CA VAL A 964 13.88 31.72 12.25
C VAL A 964 12.83 31.75 11.14
N ALA A 965 11.65 31.20 11.37
CA ALA A 965 10.53 31.22 10.43
C ALA A 965 10.05 32.65 10.14
N TYR A 966 9.90 33.50 11.18
CA TYR A 966 9.43 34.88 11.02
C TYR A 966 10.49 35.79 10.37
N ILE A 967 11.72 35.78 10.89
CA ILE A 967 12.81 36.64 10.40
C ILE A 967 13.22 36.20 8.99
N GLY A 968 13.44 34.90 8.77
CA GLY A 968 13.81 34.38 7.46
C GLY A 968 12.70 34.56 6.43
N GLY A 969 11.45 34.26 6.81
CA GLY A 969 10.31 34.31 5.90
C GLY A 969 9.88 35.72 5.53
N ILE A 970 9.71 36.60 6.52
CA ILE A 970 9.12 37.93 6.33
C ILE A 970 10.18 39.03 6.24
N ILE A 971 11.18 39.05 7.14
CA ILE A 971 12.15 40.17 7.22
C ILE A 971 13.23 40.03 6.15
N MET A 972 13.80 38.83 5.97
CA MET A 972 14.87 38.57 5.01
C MET A 972 14.36 38.22 3.61
N GLY A 973 13.04 38.01 3.45
CA GLY A 973 12.41 37.76 2.15
C GLY A 973 12.70 36.38 1.55
N TYR A 974 13.20 35.40 2.32
CA TYR A 974 13.43 34.05 1.81
C TYR A 974 12.14 33.25 1.57
N GLY A 975 10.97 33.76 1.97
CA GLY A 975 9.67 33.18 1.65
C GLY A 975 9.43 31.80 2.27
N PHE A 976 8.82 30.89 1.51
CA PHE A 976 8.37 29.58 2.00
C PHE A 976 9.48 28.65 2.55
N PRO A 977 10.66 28.52 1.92
CA PRO A 977 11.76 27.71 2.47
C PRO A 977 12.19 28.09 3.88
N ALA A 978 12.07 29.37 4.26
CA ALA A 978 12.48 29.84 5.59
C ALA A 978 11.66 29.23 6.73
N LEU A 979 10.37 28.92 6.49
CA LEU A 979 9.52 28.27 7.48
C LEU A 979 10.07 26.88 7.83
N TRP A 980 10.49 26.12 6.81
CA TRP A 980 11.01 24.77 6.97
C TRP A 980 12.47 24.74 7.40
N LEU A 981 13.25 25.78 7.12
CA LEU A 981 14.54 26.00 7.77
C LEU A 981 14.39 26.24 9.28
N GLY A 982 13.31 26.89 9.70
CA GLY A 982 12.94 27.00 11.12
C GLY A 982 12.70 25.63 11.76
N VAL A 983 11.90 24.77 11.12
CA VAL A 983 11.64 23.39 11.55
C VAL A 983 12.93 22.57 11.61
N LEU A 984 13.77 22.64 10.57
CA LEU A 984 15.06 21.95 10.53
C LEU A 984 15.97 22.38 11.68
N SER A 985 16.08 23.69 11.92
CA SER A 985 16.92 24.25 12.99
C SER A 985 16.45 23.81 14.37
N MET A 986 15.14 23.76 14.57
CA MET A 986 14.51 23.26 15.79
C MET A 986 14.84 21.77 16.02
N GLU A 987 14.60 20.92 15.02
CA GLU A 987 14.83 19.48 15.16
C GLU A 987 16.31 19.15 15.38
N LEU A 988 17.22 19.84 14.68
CA LEU A 988 18.65 19.71 14.90
C LEU A 988 19.04 20.09 16.34
N PHE A 989 18.52 21.19 16.87
CA PHE A 989 18.77 21.61 18.25
C PHE A 989 18.29 20.56 19.26
N LYS A 990 17.09 19.99 19.06
CA LYS A 990 16.53 18.94 19.93
C LYS A 990 17.38 17.67 19.89
N VAL A 991 17.76 17.19 18.71
CA VAL A 991 18.60 16.00 18.55
C VAL A 991 19.94 16.16 19.26
N ILE A 992 20.64 17.27 19.04
CA ILE A 992 21.93 17.55 19.70
C ILE A 992 21.74 17.57 21.23
N SER A 993 20.73 18.27 21.71
CA SER A 993 20.44 18.38 23.14
C SER A 993 20.11 17.03 23.79
N TYR A 994 19.31 16.18 23.13
CA TYR A 994 18.97 14.86 23.65
C TYR A 994 20.13 13.87 23.60
N LEU A 995 20.96 13.90 22.55
CA LEU A 995 22.17 13.08 22.49
C LEU A 995 23.16 13.47 23.60
N LEU A 996 23.35 14.78 23.84
CA LEU A 996 24.14 15.28 24.96
C LEU A 996 23.54 14.87 26.32
N ALA A 997 22.23 14.92 26.47
CA ALA A 997 21.56 14.45 27.69
C ALA A 997 21.79 12.95 27.91
N LEU A 998 21.59 12.11 26.87
CA LEU A 998 21.72 10.66 26.94
C LEU A 998 23.15 10.20 27.25
N THR A 999 24.17 10.93 26.79
CA THR A 999 25.58 10.62 27.09
C THR A 999 25.97 10.96 28.53
N ARG A 1000 25.26 11.90 29.17
CA ARG A 1000 25.49 12.31 30.58
C ARG A 1000 24.71 11.47 31.59
N ILE A 1001 23.76 10.64 31.15
CA ILE A 1001 22.94 9.81 32.05
C ILE A 1001 23.77 8.65 32.61
N GLU A 1002 23.85 8.58 33.94
CA GLU A 1002 24.31 7.41 34.67
C GLU A 1002 23.19 6.37 34.78
N TRP A 1003 23.20 5.38 33.88
CA TRP A 1003 22.14 4.39 33.74
C TRP A 1003 21.89 3.55 35.00
N ASP A 1004 22.94 3.23 35.75
CA ASP A 1004 22.84 2.44 36.99
C ASP A 1004 22.10 3.21 38.08
N LYS A 1005 22.48 4.47 38.33
CA LYS A 1005 21.77 5.36 39.25
C LYS A 1005 20.32 5.56 38.83
N MET A 1006 20.07 5.69 37.52
CA MET A 1006 18.71 5.83 36.99
C MET A 1006 17.85 4.59 37.28
N ALA A 1007 18.40 3.39 37.10
CA ALA A 1007 17.69 2.15 37.39
C ALA A 1007 17.33 2.01 38.87
N GLU A 1008 18.20 2.46 39.78
CA GLU A 1008 17.88 2.50 41.22
C GLU A 1008 16.76 3.49 41.54
N CYS A 1009 16.81 4.69 40.98
CA CYS A 1009 15.76 5.70 41.15
C CYS A 1009 14.40 5.19 40.65
N VAL A 1010 14.38 4.55 39.47
CA VAL A 1010 13.17 3.95 38.89
C VAL A 1010 12.62 2.82 39.75
N LYS A 1011 13.49 1.93 40.27
CA LYS A 1011 13.06 0.87 41.20
C LYS A 1011 12.44 1.41 42.48
N LYS A 1012 13.03 2.47 43.06
CA LYS A 1012 12.46 3.14 44.25
C LYS A 1012 11.09 3.74 43.94
N ALA A 1013 10.95 4.39 42.78
CA ALA A 1013 9.69 4.97 42.32
C ALA A 1013 8.61 3.93 41.99
N ALA A 1014 9.00 2.71 41.64
CA ALA A 1014 8.10 1.57 41.39
C ALA A 1014 7.66 0.84 42.69
N GLU A 1015 7.98 1.38 43.87
CA GLU A 1015 7.57 0.86 45.19
C GLU A 1015 7.91 -0.64 45.38
N VAL A 1016 9.12 -1.05 44.97
CA VAL A 1016 9.55 -2.45 45.04
C VAL A 1016 9.92 -2.85 46.47
N ALA A 1017 9.19 -3.81 47.05
CA ALA A 1017 9.53 -4.38 48.35
C ALA A 1017 10.73 -5.35 48.29
N PRO A 1018 11.54 -5.50 49.36
CA PRO A 1018 12.61 -6.49 49.40
C PRO A 1018 12.05 -7.91 49.22
N GLY A 1019 12.51 -8.64 48.19
CA GLY A 1019 12.09 -10.01 47.88
C GLY A 1019 11.00 -10.15 46.81
N MET A 1020 10.46 -9.05 46.26
CA MET A 1020 9.48 -9.09 45.18
C MET A 1020 10.13 -9.65 43.89
N LYS A 1021 9.59 -10.74 43.33
CA LYS A 1021 10.11 -11.36 42.09
C LYS A 1021 9.89 -10.38 40.92
N GLN A 1022 10.98 -9.96 40.29
CA GLN A 1022 10.94 -9.05 39.13
C GLN A 1022 10.17 -9.70 37.97
N SER A 1023 9.10 -9.01 37.51
CA SER A 1023 8.15 -9.53 36.52
C SER A 1023 8.72 -9.63 35.10
N THR A 1024 9.97 -9.21 34.86
CA THR A 1024 10.59 -9.53 33.56
C THR A 1024 10.63 -11.03 33.25
N ALA A 1025 10.52 -11.92 34.25
CA ALA A 1025 10.32 -13.37 34.07
C ALA A 1025 8.84 -13.76 33.81
N SER A 1026 7.85 -13.12 34.44
CA SER A 1026 6.42 -13.40 34.25
C SER A 1026 5.80 -12.73 33.01
N PHE A 1027 6.40 -11.66 32.50
CA PHE A 1027 6.07 -11.12 31.17
C PHE A 1027 6.45 -12.10 30.05
N ILE A 1028 7.50 -12.89 30.27
CA ILE A 1028 7.98 -13.92 29.35
C ILE A 1028 7.07 -15.18 29.41
N LEU A 1029 6.60 -15.55 30.61
CA LEU A 1029 5.69 -16.69 30.82
C LEU A 1029 4.21 -16.38 30.52
N SER A 1030 3.71 -15.18 30.84
CA SER A 1030 2.29 -14.84 30.66
C SER A 1030 1.90 -14.52 29.21
N ALA A 1031 2.86 -14.20 28.34
CA ALA A 1031 2.64 -14.17 26.90
C ALA A 1031 2.55 -15.58 26.27
N ALA A 1032 2.93 -16.63 27.02
CA ALA A 1032 2.86 -18.04 26.62
C ALA A 1032 1.61 -18.77 27.14
N SER A 1033 1.06 -18.35 28.27
CA SER A 1033 0.00 -19.08 28.98
C SER A 1033 -1.45 -18.76 28.58
N ASP A 1034 -1.73 -17.86 27.63
CA ASP A 1034 -3.11 -17.45 27.27
C ASP A 1034 -3.87 -18.41 26.32
N ILE A 1035 -3.48 -19.69 26.30
CA ILE A 1035 -4.22 -20.77 25.60
C ILE A 1035 -4.58 -21.91 26.57
N GLN A 1036 -4.73 -21.65 27.86
CA GLN A 1036 -5.47 -22.56 28.74
C GLN A 1036 -6.63 -21.84 29.44
N PRO A 1037 -7.86 -22.40 29.43
CA PRO A 1037 -8.91 -21.94 30.34
C PRO A 1037 -8.50 -22.29 31.77
N THR A 1038 -8.28 -21.27 32.60
CA THR A 1038 -7.97 -21.48 34.02
C THR A 1038 -9.25 -21.78 34.80
N ILE A 1039 -9.36 -23.03 35.27
CA ILE A 1039 -10.21 -23.43 36.38
C ILE A 1039 -9.61 -22.82 37.66
N PRO A 1040 -10.37 -22.12 38.52
CA PRO A 1040 -9.83 -21.55 39.75
C PRO A 1040 -9.69 -22.62 40.83
N ASN A 1041 -8.49 -22.80 41.37
CA ASN A 1041 -8.24 -23.52 42.62
C ASN A 1041 -7.94 -22.52 43.75
N ALA A 1042 -8.50 -22.84 44.93
CA ALA A 1042 -8.33 -22.25 46.26
C ALA A 1042 -9.26 -21.09 46.65
N THR A 1043 -10.39 -21.45 47.27
CA THR A 1043 -11.17 -20.61 48.21
C THR A 1043 -10.56 -20.65 49.63
N PRO A 1044 -10.43 -19.52 50.34
CA PRO A 1044 -10.10 -19.49 51.77
C PRO A 1044 -11.31 -19.87 52.65
N PRO A 1045 -11.08 -20.39 53.88
CA PRO A 1045 -12.12 -21.00 54.71
C PRO A 1045 -12.84 -19.93 55.55
N LEU A 1046 -13.84 -19.26 54.99
CA LEU A 1046 -14.81 -18.50 55.80
C LEU A 1046 -16.20 -18.33 55.18
N VAL A 1047 -16.56 -19.16 54.20
CA VAL A 1047 -17.89 -19.16 53.56
C VAL A 1047 -18.55 -20.56 53.57
N ALA A 1048 -17.94 -21.53 54.26
CA ALA A 1048 -18.47 -22.87 54.42
C ALA A 1048 -19.73 -22.96 55.32
N SER A 1049 -20.09 -21.89 56.04
CA SER A 1049 -21.31 -21.85 56.87
C SER A 1049 -22.51 -21.15 56.22
N LEU A 1050 -22.35 -20.60 55.01
CA LEU A 1050 -23.44 -19.91 54.29
C LEU A 1050 -23.93 -20.67 53.03
N LEU A 1051 -23.21 -21.72 52.60
CA LEU A 1051 -23.59 -22.54 51.44
C LEU A 1051 -24.35 -23.83 51.78
N GLU A 1052 -24.44 -24.22 53.06
CA GLU A 1052 -25.33 -25.32 53.51
C GLU A 1052 -26.82 -24.94 53.53
N ARG A 1053 -27.16 -23.65 53.32
CA ARG A 1053 -28.55 -23.17 53.28
C ARG A 1053 -29.13 -23.01 51.88
N HIS A 1054 -28.35 -23.19 50.81
CA HIS A 1054 -28.81 -23.01 49.43
C HIS A 1054 -28.99 -24.34 48.65
N HIS A 1055 -28.50 -25.47 49.17
CA HIS A 1055 -28.67 -26.79 48.54
C HIS A 1055 -29.98 -27.52 48.89
N ARG A 1056 -30.93 -26.86 49.58
CA ARG A 1056 -32.24 -27.43 49.96
C ARG A 1056 -33.44 -26.93 49.13
N MET A 1057 -33.23 -26.19 48.04
CA MET A 1057 -34.33 -25.65 47.20
C MET A 1057 -34.23 -25.95 45.68
N GLN A 1058 -33.42 -26.91 45.23
CA GLN A 1058 -33.34 -27.30 43.81
C GLN A 1058 -33.58 -28.80 43.57
N SER A 1059 -34.49 -29.41 44.33
CA SER A 1059 -34.90 -30.81 44.15
C SER A 1059 -36.36 -30.97 43.66
N GLU A 1060 -36.96 -29.96 43.01
CA GLU A 1060 -38.36 -30.03 42.55
C GLU A 1060 -38.64 -29.75 41.05
N GLU A 1061 -37.65 -29.53 40.19
CA GLU A 1061 -37.91 -29.23 38.75
C GLU A 1061 -37.20 -30.14 37.72
N LEU A 1062 -36.96 -31.41 38.07
CA LEU A 1062 -36.49 -32.42 37.10
C LEU A 1062 -37.47 -33.60 36.95
N HIS A 1063 -38.76 -33.27 36.88
CA HIS A 1063 -39.84 -34.22 36.63
C HIS A 1063 -40.86 -33.69 35.62
N PHE A 1064 -40.43 -33.31 34.42
CA PHE A 1064 -41.31 -33.27 33.25
C PHE A 1064 -40.50 -33.33 31.95
N ASN A 1065 -40.91 -34.21 31.03
CA ASN A 1065 -40.43 -34.37 29.66
C ASN A 1065 -39.20 -35.26 29.39
N MET A 1066 -39.30 -36.52 29.82
CA MET A 1066 -38.71 -37.63 29.04
C MET A 1066 -39.63 -38.86 29.06
N VAL A 1067 -40.83 -38.72 28.50
CA VAL A 1067 -41.67 -39.87 28.06
C VAL A 1067 -42.35 -39.46 26.76
N LEU A 1068 -41.90 -40.04 25.65
CA LEU A 1068 -42.71 -40.66 24.58
C LEU A 1068 -41.85 -40.85 23.33
N ARG A 1069 -41.26 -42.05 23.22
CA ARG A 1069 -40.83 -42.65 21.96
C ARG A 1069 -42.06 -43.22 21.24
N GLY A 1070 -42.19 -42.85 19.97
CA GLY A 1070 -42.59 -43.73 18.85
C GLY A 1070 -44.06 -44.13 18.72
N SER A 1071 -44.68 -43.83 17.57
CA SER A 1071 -44.91 -44.84 16.51
C SER A 1071 -45.87 -44.35 15.38
N VAL A 1072 -45.59 -44.84 14.16
CA VAL A 1072 -46.49 -45.08 13.00
C VAL A 1072 -46.81 -43.97 11.95
N ARG A 1073 -46.03 -44.02 10.84
CA ARG A 1073 -46.36 -44.06 9.38
C ARG A 1073 -47.07 -42.90 8.60
N PRO A 1074 -46.86 -42.86 7.25
CA PRO A 1074 -46.83 -41.64 6.42
C PRO A 1074 -48.05 -41.49 5.49
N LEU A 1075 -48.25 -40.29 4.91
CA LEU A 1075 -49.17 -40.08 3.79
C LEU A 1075 -48.67 -38.99 2.83
N ASN A 1076 -48.83 -39.31 1.54
CA ASN A 1076 -48.49 -38.58 0.32
C ASN A 1076 -49.14 -37.20 0.16
N GLY A 1077 -48.58 -36.39 -0.76
CA GLY A 1077 -49.42 -35.63 -1.70
C GLY A 1077 -49.13 -34.14 -1.85
N GLN A 1078 -48.35 -33.80 -2.88
CA GLN A 1078 -48.67 -32.86 -3.97
C GLN A 1078 -49.40 -31.51 -3.72
N LEU A 1079 -48.88 -30.50 -4.44
CA LEU A 1079 -49.54 -29.34 -5.11
C LEU A 1079 -49.46 -27.95 -4.44
N ILE A 1080 -48.71 -27.07 -5.14
CA ILE A 1080 -49.17 -25.82 -5.80
C ILE A 1080 -49.01 -24.44 -5.11
N LYS A 1081 -48.20 -23.62 -5.83
CA LYS A 1081 -48.30 -22.19 -6.22
C LYS A 1081 -48.16 -21.03 -5.21
N SER A 1082 -47.24 -20.15 -5.63
CA SER A 1082 -47.31 -18.69 -5.82
C SER A 1082 -47.59 -17.78 -4.62
N MET A 1083 -46.75 -16.77 -4.41
CA MET A 1083 -46.95 -15.43 -4.99
C MET A 1083 -45.73 -14.52 -4.71
N ASP A 1084 -45.51 -13.63 -5.68
CA ASP A 1084 -44.50 -12.59 -5.76
C ASP A 1084 -44.61 -11.52 -4.66
N HIS A 1085 -43.47 -10.95 -4.26
CA HIS A 1085 -43.18 -9.53 -4.47
C HIS A 1085 -41.68 -9.20 -4.34
#